data_AF-A0A9D9QAU5-F1
#
_entry.id   AF-A0A9D9QAU5-F1
#
_cell.length_a   1.000
_cell.length_b   1.000
_cell.length_c   1.000
_cell.angle_alpha   90.00
_cell.angle_beta   90.00
_cell.angle_gamma   90.00
#
_symmetry.space_group_name_H-M   'P 1'
#
loop_
_entity.id
_entity.type
_entity.pdbx_description
1 polymer ?
#
loop_
_entity_poly.entity_id
_entity_poly.type
_entity_poly.pdbx_seq_one_letter_code
_entity_poly.pdbx_strand_id
1 'polypeptide(L)'
;MNKLLITLSVLFAAATLQARCRTAVAVVVDSATYELTAPSVQRYADAIKQYDRKNVLILTALWTPERLRDTLMLLHRTKGLEGALLVGDIPVPMIRRSHHLCTAFKMNPGMPIKRSSVPSDRFYDCFSLRFDFISQDGLLYYYDLSPEGAQRVRCDIYTARIKPSKADPEHSFTELISEFLDKAASAKSSKDQLDEVFHFGGHGNSSESINARIDEERAYYEQFALKEPRGRVRFLNFDEDLFTRTRLMAALADPDVDFAHIHSHGAVGAQYISKEPYTYMTSEHINNVKSALRARMRRSKNKEATAAELCQSFDVPASWLEGWDDAEVSRADSLRAAAVDITLEDLNGYRSGAKVILLDACFNGAFLHDDYVASRYAFAHGSRTLAVTANSVNIIQDHWKNELAGLLISGTCVGEWVRNYMTLESHLFGDPTFSFAPSKTKSPDSLRGKAIHDGRYSAEKCLQILSDDPSMNVRLEAFYYIMREASDIKIIDAALRKGLDDPYEMLRRMAARYAENYGDPDMLEAIARHYLDPQEGARVRFHLLSAFSLYNAGSVEKALRSAWDGIWPTAADFESSVKRICNSIRSSDGDLQALAKGEGSEKDRALTISHQRNACIPAAIDPMFAVLGDEKAPEDLRLKAAEALGWYTHSFRRQEIYQRLNGIKVTPDALADEIHRTLRRLEDNAHTK
;
A
#
# COMPACT_ATOMS: atom_id res chain seq x y z
N MET A 1 -62.58 -8.03 49.66
CA MET A 1 -62.57 -8.90 48.47
C MET A 1 -61.35 -8.55 47.63
N ASN A 2 -60.19 -9.12 47.99
CA ASN A 2 -59.56 -10.28 47.32
C ASN A 2 -59.27 -10.06 45.83
N LYS A 3 -57.99 -9.81 45.49
CA LYS A 3 -57.16 -10.66 44.62
C LYS A 3 -55.72 -10.14 44.49
N LEU A 4 -54.82 -10.84 45.17
CA LEU A 4 -53.54 -11.38 44.68
C LEU A 4 -52.73 -10.51 43.68
N LEU A 5 -51.72 -9.80 44.17
CA LEU A 5 -50.58 -9.35 43.38
C LEU A 5 -49.39 -10.27 43.71
N ILE A 6 -49.08 -11.17 42.77
CA ILE A 6 -47.91 -12.04 42.81
C ILE A 6 -46.69 -11.17 42.52
N THR A 7 -45.79 -11.08 43.50
CA THR A 7 -44.43 -10.57 43.38
C THR A 7 -43.64 -11.51 42.47
N LEU A 8 -43.44 -11.13 41.20
CA LEU A 8 -42.48 -11.79 40.32
C LEU A 8 -41.14 -11.04 40.43
N SER A 9 -40.38 -11.35 41.49
CA SER A 9 -38.96 -11.03 41.59
C SER A 9 -38.20 -11.85 40.56
N VAL A 10 -38.00 -11.25 39.37
CA VAL A 10 -37.19 -11.80 38.30
C VAL A 10 -35.71 -11.57 38.64
N LEU A 11 -35.15 -12.53 39.38
CA LEU A 11 -33.72 -12.85 39.40
C LEU A 11 -33.30 -13.23 37.97
N PHE A 12 -32.81 -12.28 37.18
CA PHE A 12 -31.96 -12.54 36.02
C PHE A 12 -30.52 -12.12 36.35
N ALA A 13 -29.95 -12.83 37.33
CA ALA A 13 -28.51 -12.97 37.46
C ALA A 13 -28.20 -14.45 37.23
N ALA A 14 -27.19 -14.71 36.39
CA ALA A 14 -26.74 -16.02 35.89
C ALA A 14 -27.51 -16.59 34.70
N ALA A 15 -27.08 -16.23 33.48
CA ALA A 15 -26.65 -17.19 32.44
C ALA A 15 -26.41 -16.50 31.07
N THR A 16 -25.40 -15.62 30.96
CA THR A 16 -24.69 -15.39 29.70
C THR A 16 -23.20 -15.12 29.97
N LEU A 17 -22.57 -15.97 30.79
CA LEU A 17 -21.19 -16.38 30.50
C LEU A 17 -21.27 -17.33 29.30
N GLN A 18 -21.52 -16.76 28.12
CA GLN A 18 -21.18 -17.44 26.88
C GLN A 18 -19.67 -17.64 26.98
N ALA A 19 -19.24 -18.87 27.23
CA ALA A 19 -17.83 -19.22 27.22
C ALA A 19 -17.24 -18.60 25.96
N ARG A 20 -16.33 -17.61 26.09
CA ARG A 20 -15.58 -17.10 24.95
C ARG A 20 -14.98 -18.33 24.29
N CYS A 21 -15.45 -18.68 23.10
CA CYS A 21 -14.85 -19.76 22.34
C CYS A 21 -13.39 -19.34 22.15
N ARG A 22 -12.45 -20.03 22.80
CA ARG A 22 -11.02 -19.68 22.71
C ARG A 22 -10.64 -19.77 21.24
N THR A 23 -10.24 -18.66 20.64
CA THR A 23 -9.73 -18.64 19.27
C THR A 23 -8.40 -19.40 19.20
N ALA A 24 -8.00 -19.78 17.99
CA ALA A 24 -6.78 -20.55 17.75
C ALA A 24 -5.81 -19.81 16.85
N VAL A 25 -4.51 -20.01 17.09
CA VAL A 25 -3.42 -19.59 16.20
C VAL A 25 -2.65 -20.82 15.76
N ALA A 26 -2.37 -20.93 14.46
CA ALA A 26 -1.52 -21.98 13.92
C ALA A 26 -0.06 -21.52 13.89
N VAL A 27 0.87 -22.37 14.33
CA VAL A 27 2.30 -22.21 14.09
C VAL A 27 2.69 -23.27 13.07
N VAL A 28 2.82 -22.82 11.82
CA VAL A 28 3.12 -23.66 10.66
C VAL A 28 4.62 -23.64 10.43
N VAL A 29 5.26 -24.79 10.52
CA VAL A 29 6.71 -24.93 10.36
C VAL A 29 6.98 -26.03 9.32
N ASP A 30 7.96 -25.82 8.44
CA ASP A 30 8.46 -26.93 7.61
C ASP A 30 9.22 -27.94 8.48
N SER A 31 9.24 -29.21 8.07
CA SER A 31 9.82 -30.28 8.89
C SER A 31 11.30 -30.05 9.24
N ALA A 32 12.11 -29.57 8.30
CA ALA A 32 13.55 -29.38 8.51
C ALA A 32 13.84 -28.25 9.50
N THR A 33 13.10 -27.13 9.38
CA THR A 33 13.19 -26.03 10.35
C THR A 33 12.70 -26.47 11.73
N TYR A 34 11.62 -27.25 11.81
CA TYR A 34 11.06 -27.68 13.09
C TYR A 34 12.04 -28.57 13.89
N GLU A 35 12.72 -29.50 13.22
CA GLU A 35 13.72 -30.38 13.87
C GLU A 35 14.79 -29.59 14.63
N LEU A 36 15.17 -28.42 14.12
CA LEU A 36 16.22 -27.57 14.69
C LEU A 36 15.68 -26.48 15.64
N THR A 37 14.38 -26.17 15.62
CA THR A 37 13.79 -25.03 16.34
C THR A 37 12.67 -25.42 17.31
N ALA A 38 12.33 -26.71 17.43
CA ALA A 38 11.22 -27.22 18.24
C ALA A 38 11.18 -26.67 19.68
N PRO A 39 12.29 -26.54 20.44
CA PRO A 39 12.25 -25.98 21.79
C PRO A 39 11.74 -24.52 21.82
N SER A 40 12.20 -23.67 20.91
CA SER A 40 11.77 -22.26 20.84
C SER A 40 10.33 -22.14 20.30
N VAL A 41 9.94 -22.98 19.33
CA VAL A 41 8.55 -23.08 18.87
C VAL A 41 7.61 -23.44 20.03
N GLN A 42 7.99 -24.40 20.87
CA GLN A 42 7.20 -24.81 22.02
C GLN A 42 7.09 -23.70 23.07
N ARG A 43 8.21 -23.02 23.41
CA ARG A 43 8.21 -21.88 24.34
C ARG A 43 7.31 -20.76 23.86
N TYR A 44 7.40 -20.41 22.57
CA TYR A 44 6.52 -19.42 21.95
C TYR A 44 5.04 -19.82 22.00
N ALA A 45 4.73 -21.08 21.65
CA ALA A 45 3.36 -21.60 21.74
C ALA A 45 2.80 -21.55 23.16
N ASP A 46 3.61 -21.90 24.16
CA ASP A 46 3.18 -21.86 25.56
C ASP A 46 3.02 -20.44 26.09
N ALA A 47 3.86 -19.50 25.66
CA ALA A 47 3.71 -18.07 25.96
C ALA A 47 2.38 -17.51 25.45
N ILE A 48 1.96 -17.84 24.21
CA ILE A 48 0.66 -17.43 23.67
C ILE A 48 -0.51 -18.01 24.50
N LYS A 49 -0.44 -19.31 24.85
CA LYS A 49 -1.50 -19.95 25.65
C LYS A 49 -1.68 -19.28 27.01
N GLN A 50 -0.59 -18.83 27.62
CA GLN A 50 -0.62 -18.17 28.94
C GLN A 50 -1.11 -16.73 28.84
N TYR A 51 -0.60 -15.97 27.86
CA TYR A 51 -0.87 -14.54 27.69
C TYR A 51 -2.26 -14.26 27.14
N ASP A 52 -2.59 -14.85 25.98
CA ASP A 52 -3.79 -14.52 25.20
C ASP A 52 -4.94 -15.51 25.46
N ARG A 53 -4.65 -16.59 26.21
CA ARG A 53 -5.58 -17.72 26.45
C ARG A 53 -6.11 -18.34 25.15
N LYS A 54 -5.38 -18.16 24.05
CA LYS A 54 -5.66 -18.76 22.74
C LYS A 54 -5.17 -20.20 22.70
N ASN A 55 -5.84 -21.02 21.89
CA ASN A 55 -5.33 -22.34 21.55
C ASN A 55 -4.18 -22.17 20.54
N VAL A 56 -3.13 -22.98 20.66
CA VAL A 56 -2.03 -22.97 19.70
C VAL A 56 -1.93 -24.33 19.04
N LEU A 57 -1.94 -24.35 17.71
CA LEU A 57 -1.85 -25.53 16.87
C LEU A 57 -0.50 -25.54 16.16
N ILE A 58 0.42 -26.39 16.61
CA ILE A 58 1.72 -26.56 15.94
C ILE A 58 1.52 -27.54 14.78
N LEU A 59 1.79 -27.10 13.57
CA LEU A 59 1.58 -27.86 12.33
C LEU A 59 2.93 -28.05 11.62
N THR A 60 3.35 -29.30 11.48
CA THR A 60 4.65 -29.66 10.88
C THR A 60 4.44 -30.64 9.73
N ALA A 61 4.87 -30.27 8.54
CA ALA A 61 4.83 -31.14 7.38
C ALA A 61 5.78 -30.62 6.29
N LEU A 62 5.98 -31.44 5.26
CA LEU A 62 6.34 -30.92 3.93
C LEU A 62 5.08 -30.34 3.28
N TRP A 63 5.04 -29.02 3.14
CA TRP A 63 3.86 -28.28 2.67
C TRP A 63 3.89 -28.09 1.15
N THR A 64 2.73 -28.24 0.52
CA THR A 64 2.41 -27.52 -0.72
C THR A 64 1.46 -26.37 -0.35
N PRO A 65 1.34 -25.33 -1.18
CA PRO A 65 0.41 -24.25 -0.90
C PRO A 65 -1.03 -24.72 -0.70
N GLU A 66 -1.54 -25.61 -1.55
CA GLU A 66 -2.92 -26.10 -1.51
C GLU A 66 -3.19 -26.86 -0.21
N ARG A 67 -2.29 -27.79 0.15
CA ARG A 67 -2.42 -28.58 1.38
C ARG A 67 -2.42 -27.67 2.62
N LEU A 68 -1.55 -26.66 2.64
CA LEU A 68 -1.50 -25.71 3.74
C LEU A 68 -2.79 -24.88 3.80
N ARG A 69 -3.22 -24.31 2.66
CA ARG A 69 -4.45 -23.51 2.57
C ARG A 69 -5.68 -24.30 3.01
N ASP A 70 -5.85 -25.53 2.52
CA ASP A 70 -6.98 -26.41 2.89
C ASP A 70 -6.98 -26.72 4.39
N THR A 71 -5.80 -26.95 4.96
CA THR A 71 -5.64 -27.16 6.40
C THR A 71 -6.06 -25.93 7.19
N LEU A 72 -5.61 -24.73 6.80
CA LEU A 72 -5.98 -23.47 7.46
C LEU A 72 -7.49 -23.20 7.34
N MET A 73 -8.09 -23.44 6.17
CA MET A 73 -9.53 -23.32 5.96
C MET A 73 -10.34 -24.27 6.85
N LEU A 74 -9.89 -25.52 6.98
CA LEU A 74 -10.53 -26.51 7.86
C LEU A 74 -10.44 -26.07 9.32
N LEU A 75 -9.27 -25.60 9.77
CA LEU A 75 -9.07 -25.14 11.14
C LEU A 75 -9.85 -23.85 11.45
N HIS A 76 -9.99 -22.94 10.49
CA HIS A 76 -10.85 -21.77 10.64
C HIS A 76 -12.30 -22.18 10.90
N ARG A 77 -12.83 -23.12 10.10
CA ARG A 77 -14.21 -23.61 10.25
C ARG A 77 -14.45 -24.44 11.50
N THR A 78 -13.46 -25.20 11.96
CA THR A 78 -13.66 -26.23 13.01
C THR A 78 -13.03 -25.90 14.36
N LYS A 79 -12.06 -25.00 14.42
CA LYS A 79 -11.27 -24.67 15.62
C LYS A 79 -11.23 -23.17 15.95
N GLY A 80 -11.92 -22.33 15.18
CA GLY A 80 -11.90 -20.88 15.39
C GLY A 80 -10.51 -20.27 15.16
N LEU A 81 -9.79 -20.77 14.15
CA LEU A 81 -8.50 -20.22 13.74
C LEU A 81 -8.68 -18.75 13.33
N GLU A 82 -7.98 -17.84 13.99
CA GLU A 82 -7.97 -16.40 13.65
C GLU A 82 -6.69 -15.98 12.91
N GLY A 83 -5.63 -16.80 12.96
CA GLY A 83 -4.39 -16.50 12.28
C GLY A 83 -3.37 -17.63 12.25
N ALA A 84 -2.35 -17.45 11.43
CA ALA A 84 -1.25 -18.41 11.24
C ALA A 84 0.11 -17.71 11.16
N LEU A 85 1.11 -18.34 11.77
CA LEU A 85 2.51 -17.97 11.70
C LEU A 85 3.24 -18.97 10.81
N LEU A 86 3.86 -18.48 9.73
CA LEU A 86 4.58 -19.27 8.73
C LEU A 86 6.08 -19.20 9.01
N VAL A 87 6.67 -20.28 9.51
CA VAL A 87 8.05 -20.32 10.01
C VAL A 87 8.92 -21.18 9.10
N GLY A 88 10.03 -20.62 8.64
CA GLY A 88 11.01 -21.32 7.80
C GLY A 88 10.71 -21.24 6.30
N ASP A 89 11.05 -22.31 5.59
CA ASP A 89 10.94 -22.41 4.13
C ASP A 89 9.53 -22.85 3.70
N ILE A 90 8.52 -22.07 4.11
CA ILE A 90 7.13 -22.25 3.69
C ILE A 90 6.98 -21.82 2.22
N PRO A 91 6.33 -22.63 1.35
CA PRO A 91 6.11 -22.29 -0.06
C PRO A 91 5.57 -20.88 -0.29
N VAL A 92 5.90 -20.31 -1.45
CA VAL A 92 5.55 -18.95 -1.83
C VAL A 92 4.64 -18.97 -3.05
N PRO A 93 3.34 -18.68 -2.86
CA PRO A 93 2.41 -18.48 -3.95
C PRO A 93 2.74 -17.20 -4.73
N MET A 94 2.90 -17.35 -6.04
CA MET A 94 3.23 -16.30 -7.01
C MET A 94 1.99 -16.04 -7.87
N ILE A 95 1.26 -14.97 -7.56
CA ILE A 95 -0.08 -14.71 -8.09
C ILE A 95 0.00 -13.85 -9.36
N ARG A 96 -0.76 -14.26 -10.38
CA ARG A 96 -0.87 -13.62 -11.70
C ARG A 96 -2.31 -13.24 -12.00
N ARG A 97 -2.50 -12.40 -13.03
CA ARG A 97 -3.82 -11.88 -13.46
C ARG A 97 -4.59 -11.19 -12.33
N SER A 98 -3.87 -10.63 -11.35
CA SER A 98 -4.40 -10.05 -10.12
C SER A 98 -4.03 -8.58 -9.93
N HIS A 99 -3.61 -7.88 -10.98
CA HIS A 99 -3.06 -6.51 -10.87
C HIS A 99 -4.04 -5.49 -10.26
N HIS A 100 -5.36 -5.73 -10.37
CA HIS A 100 -6.37 -4.89 -9.75
C HIS A 100 -6.38 -5.01 -8.20
N LEU A 101 -5.83 -6.09 -7.65
CA LEU A 101 -5.60 -6.30 -6.23
C LEU A 101 -4.28 -5.69 -5.72
N CYS A 102 -3.49 -5.08 -6.61
CA CYS A 102 -2.25 -4.42 -6.28
C CYS A 102 -2.40 -2.90 -6.41
N THR A 103 -1.67 -2.17 -5.58
CA THR A 103 -1.74 -0.70 -5.59
C THR A 103 -0.99 -0.08 -6.78
N ALA A 104 0.16 -0.66 -7.19
CA ALA A 104 0.95 -0.16 -8.32
C ALA A 104 1.48 -1.23 -9.27
N PHE A 105 1.54 -2.50 -8.85
CA PHE A 105 2.13 -3.55 -9.66
C PHE A 105 1.23 -3.96 -10.84
N LYS A 106 1.59 -3.52 -12.05
CA LYS A 106 0.85 -3.75 -13.31
C LYS A 106 1.75 -4.32 -14.43
N MET A 107 2.67 -5.23 -14.11
CA MET A 107 3.64 -5.77 -15.07
C MET A 107 2.98 -6.59 -16.18
N ASN A 108 3.51 -6.53 -17.40
CA ASN A 108 2.96 -7.30 -18.53
C ASN A 108 3.11 -8.82 -18.28
N PRO A 109 2.02 -9.62 -18.33
CA PRO A 109 2.09 -11.07 -18.17
C PRO A 109 3.02 -11.80 -19.15
N GLY A 110 3.32 -11.22 -20.32
CA GLY A 110 4.28 -11.77 -21.29
C GLY A 110 5.76 -11.68 -20.87
N MET A 111 6.07 -10.96 -19.79
CA MET A 111 7.41 -10.94 -19.18
C MET A 111 7.69 -12.23 -18.40
N PRO A 112 8.97 -12.58 -18.12
CA PRO A 112 9.35 -13.80 -17.39
C PRO A 112 8.50 -14.03 -16.14
N ILE A 113 7.98 -15.26 -15.98
CA ILE A 113 6.91 -15.57 -15.01
C ILE A 113 7.25 -15.15 -13.57
N LYS A 114 8.51 -15.29 -13.15
CA LYS A 114 8.97 -14.85 -11.83
C LYS A 114 8.88 -13.34 -11.61
N ARG A 115 9.15 -12.55 -12.67
CA ARG A 115 9.13 -11.08 -12.60
C ARG A 115 7.74 -10.50 -12.73
N SER A 116 6.83 -11.17 -13.45
CA SER A 116 5.46 -10.70 -13.71
C SER A 116 4.42 -11.31 -12.75
N SER A 117 4.84 -11.88 -11.62
CA SER A 117 3.96 -12.46 -10.60
C SER A 117 4.17 -11.80 -9.25
N VAL A 118 3.12 -11.75 -8.43
CA VAL A 118 3.13 -11.14 -7.09
C VAL A 118 3.28 -12.23 -6.03
N PRO A 119 4.40 -12.29 -5.28
CA PRO A 119 4.50 -13.17 -4.12
C PRO A 119 3.49 -12.75 -3.08
N SER A 120 2.58 -13.66 -2.66
CA SER A 120 1.50 -13.28 -1.76
C SER A 120 0.99 -14.37 -0.82
N ASP A 121 0.99 -14.06 0.48
CA ASP A 121 0.30 -14.85 1.52
C ASP A 121 -1.21 -14.63 1.55
N ARG A 122 -1.77 -13.76 0.70
CA ARG A 122 -3.24 -13.71 0.53
C ARG A 122 -3.79 -15.05 0.03
N PHE A 123 -2.95 -15.88 -0.57
CA PHE A 123 -3.26 -17.28 -0.86
C PHE A 123 -3.51 -18.12 0.41
N TYR A 124 -2.92 -17.78 1.56
CA TYR A 124 -3.12 -18.55 2.79
C TYR A 124 -4.19 -17.97 3.71
N ASP A 125 -4.56 -16.70 3.54
CA ASP A 125 -5.44 -16.02 4.50
C ASP A 125 -6.70 -15.36 3.93
N CYS A 126 -6.84 -15.29 2.60
CA CYS A 126 -8.04 -14.80 1.93
C CYS A 126 -8.74 -15.98 1.24
N PHE A 127 -9.59 -16.68 1.98
CA PHE A 127 -10.24 -17.93 1.57
C PHE A 127 -11.29 -17.73 0.46
N SER A 128 -11.81 -16.51 0.34
CA SER A 128 -12.74 -16.09 -0.72
C SER A 128 -12.10 -16.00 -2.12
N LEU A 129 -10.79 -15.75 -2.21
CA LEU A 129 -10.06 -15.77 -3.48
C LEU A 129 -9.94 -17.22 -3.99
N ARG A 130 -9.89 -17.41 -5.31
CA ARG A 130 -9.66 -18.73 -5.93
C ARG A 130 -8.51 -18.64 -6.92
N PHE A 131 -7.80 -19.74 -7.10
CA PHE A 131 -6.53 -19.77 -7.81
C PHE A 131 -6.43 -21.01 -8.69
N ASP A 132 -5.95 -20.81 -9.90
CA ASP A 132 -5.72 -21.86 -10.90
C ASP A 132 -4.20 -22.11 -10.99
N PHE A 133 -3.75 -23.32 -10.68
CA PHE A 133 -2.33 -23.67 -10.70
C PHE A 133 -1.74 -23.65 -12.11
N ILE A 134 -0.52 -23.12 -12.26
CA ILE A 134 0.19 -23.01 -13.54
C ILE A 134 1.42 -23.92 -13.54
N SER A 135 2.35 -23.67 -12.62
CA SER A 135 3.65 -24.34 -12.57
C SER A 135 4.34 -24.14 -11.22
N GLN A 136 5.46 -24.83 -11.02
CA GLN A 136 6.29 -24.72 -9.82
C GLN A 136 7.76 -24.57 -10.21
N ASP A 137 8.50 -23.75 -9.47
CA ASP A 137 9.96 -23.60 -9.54
C ASP A 137 10.53 -23.55 -8.11
N GLY A 138 11.02 -24.68 -7.61
CA GLY A 138 11.48 -24.82 -6.22
C GLY A 138 10.36 -24.54 -5.22
N LEU A 139 10.56 -23.53 -4.35
CA LEU A 139 9.55 -23.07 -3.38
C LEU A 139 8.52 -22.10 -3.97
N LEU A 140 8.66 -21.71 -5.24
CA LEU A 140 7.76 -20.78 -5.90
C LEU A 140 6.67 -21.56 -6.64
N TYR A 141 5.41 -21.26 -6.34
CA TYR A 141 4.25 -21.90 -6.98
C TYR A 141 3.43 -20.84 -7.69
N TYR A 142 3.24 -20.99 -9.00
CA TYR A 142 2.60 -19.98 -9.84
C TYR A 142 1.12 -20.28 -10.02
N TYR A 143 0.29 -19.25 -9.83
CA TYR A 143 -1.16 -19.34 -9.96
C TYR A 143 -1.72 -18.14 -10.73
N ASP A 144 -2.76 -18.37 -11.51
CA ASP A 144 -3.64 -17.29 -11.96
C ASP A 144 -4.75 -17.08 -10.93
N LEU A 145 -5.13 -15.82 -10.66
CA LEU A 145 -6.36 -15.52 -9.94
C LEU A 145 -7.57 -15.95 -10.78
N SER A 146 -8.43 -16.78 -10.21
CA SER A 146 -9.63 -17.31 -10.87
C SER A 146 -10.81 -16.33 -10.76
N PRO A 147 -11.64 -16.16 -11.81
CA PRO A 147 -12.85 -15.32 -11.74
C PRO A 147 -13.94 -15.90 -10.84
N GLU A 148 -13.88 -17.21 -10.56
CA GLU A 148 -14.84 -17.94 -9.74
C GLU A 148 -14.72 -17.61 -8.24
N GLY A 149 -13.66 -16.90 -7.84
CA GLY A 149 -13.46 -16.38 -6.49
C GLY A 149 -13.80 -14.89 -6.39
N ALA A 150 -13.69 -14.36 -5.17
CA ALA A 150 -13.74 -12.92 -4.97
C ALA A 150 -12.64 -12.21 -5.79
N GLN A 151 -12.95 -11.01 -6.25
CA GLN A 151 -12.02 -10.11 -6.94
C GLN A 151 -11.58 -8.97 -6.01
N ARG A 152 -11.58 -9.20 -4.70
CA ARG A 152 -11.11 -8.23 -3.71
C ARG A 152 -10.43 -8.93 -2.54
N VAL A 153 -9.37 -8.33 -2.01
CA VAL A 153 -8.70 -8.82 -0.80
C VAL A 153 -9.56 -8.52 0.42
N ARG A 154 -9.94 -9.58 1.15
CA ARG A 154 -10.59 -9.53 2.47
C ARG A 154 -10.18 -10.77 3.25
N CYS A 155 -9.16 -10.61 4.09
CA CYS A 155 -8.56 -11.73 4.81
C CYS A 155 -9.50 -12.30 5.89
N ASP A 156 -9.71 -13.62 5.85
CA ASP A 156 -10.51 -14.37 6.81
C ASP A 156 -9.72 -14.60 8.11
N ILE A 157 -8.41 -14.80 7.99
CA ILE A 157 -7.45 -14.91 9.10
C ILE A 157 -6.28 -13.94 8.86
N TYR A 158 -5.41 -13.72 9.84
CA TYR A 158 -4.13 -13.04 9.59
C TYR A 158 -3.00 -14.04 9.33
N THR A 159 -2.04 -13.68 8.49
CA THR A 159 -0.78 -14.43 8.34
C THR A 159 0.43 -13.55 8.61
N ALA A 160 1.48 -14.16 9.14
CA ALA A 160 2.80 -13.53 9.24
C ALA A 160 3.91 -14.54 8.92
N ARG A 161 5.04 -14.06 8.39
CA ARG A 161 6.22 -14.88 8.10
C ARG A 161 7.34 -14.66 9.11
N ILE A 162 7.98 -15.75 9.52
CA ILE A 162 9.31 -15.76 10.13
C ILE A 162 10.24 -16.43 9.13
N LYS A 163 10.92 -15.60 8.35
CA LYS A 163 11.92 -16.00 7.35
C LYS A 163 13.12 -15.04 7.46
N PRO A 164 14.05 -15.27 8.38
CA PRO A 164 15.24 -14.42 8.51
C PRO A 164 16.12 -14.49 7.25
N SER A 165 17.10 -13.59 7.20
CA SER A 165 18.10 -13.61 6.15
C SER A 165 18.87 -14.93 6.17
N LYS A 166 19.04 -15.55 5.00
CA LYS A 166 19.98 -16.67 4.80
C LYS A 166 21.39 -16.17 4.48
N ALA A 167 21.56 -14.87 4.27
CA ALA A 167 22.84 -14.21 4.01
C ALA A 167 23.35 -13.44 5.23
N ASP A 168 22.89 -13.77 6.43
CA ASP A 168 23.47 -13.21 7.66
C ASP A 168 24.92 -13.71 7.82
N PRO A 169 25.89 -12.80 8.09
CA PRO A 169 27.30 -13.17 8.14
C PRO A 169 27.70 -13.93 9.41
N GLU A 170 26.91 -13.86 10.49
CA GLU A 170 27.28 -14.36 11.81
C GLU A 170 26.40 -15.50 12.31
N HIS A 171 25.12 -15.51 11.93
CA HIS A 171 24.14 -16.46 12.47
C HIS A 171 23.48 -17.27 11.36
N SER A 172 23.21 -18.55 11.63
CA SER A 172 22.46 -19.40 10.72
C SER A 172 20.96 -19.04 10.70
N PHE A 173 20.30 -19.44 9.61
CA PHE A 173 18.86 -19.26 9.43
C PHE A 173 18.03 -19.77 10.62
N THR A 174 18.35 -20.95 11.17
CA THR A 174 17.58 -21.56 12.28
C THR A 174 17.93 -20.99 13.65
N GLU A 175 19.14 -20.47 13.84
CA GLU A 175 19.51 -19.72 15.05
C GLU A 175 18.70 -18.43 15.14
N LEU A 176 18.61 -17.66 14.05
CA LEU A 176 17.82 -16.43 14.00
C LEU A 176 16.31 -16.70 14.21
N ILE A 177 15.77 -17.81 13.68
CA ILE A 177 14.39 -18.23 13.96
C ILE A 177 14.21 -18.50 15.46
N SER A 178 15.11 -19.29 16.06
CA SER A 178 15.01 -19.66 17.47
C SER A 178 15.09 -18.44 18.39
N GLU A 179 16.06 -17.55 18.13
CA GLU A 179 16.22 -16.29 18.86
C GLU A 179 14.99 -15.40 18.75
N PHE A 180 14.45 -15.23 17.53
CA PHE A 180 13.24 -14.43 17.34
C PHE A 180 12.03 -15.01 18.10
N LEU A 181 11.82 -16.33 18.03
CA LEU A 181 10.71 -16.98 18.73
C LEU A 181 10.83 -16.84 20.26
N ASP A 182 12.04 -16.96 20.80
CA ASP A 182 12.30 -16.78 22.23
C ASP A 182 12.14 -15.32 22.67
N LYS A 183 12.54 -14.36 21.82
CA LYS A 183 12.26 -12.92 21.99
C LYS A 183 10.75 -12.65 22.01
N ALA A 184 10.03 -13.16 21.03
CA ALA A 184 8.59 -12.99 20.91
C ALA A 184 7.83 -13.62 22.10
N ALA A 185 8.27 -14.80 22.56
CA ALA A 185 7.75 -15.46 23.75
C ALA A 185 7.96 -14.60 25.01
N SER A 186 9.16 -14.05 25.17
CA SER A 186 9.51 -13.19 26.31
C SER A 186 8.69 -11.91 26.34
N ALA A 187 8.44 -11.30 25.18
CA ALA A 187 7.62 -10.10 25.04
C ALA A 187 6.17 -10.31 25.51
N LYS A 188 5.64 -11.54 25.52
CA LYS A 188 4.29 -11.83 26.07
C LYS A 188 4.18 -11.56 27.58
N SER A 189 5.29 -11.48 28.29
CA SER A 189 5.29 -11.14 29.71
C SER A 189 5.33 -9.63 29.97
N SER A 190 5.63 -8.83 28.95
CA SER A 190 5.70 -7.37 29.10
C SER A 190 4.30 -6.76 29.22
N LYS A 191 4.23 -5.60 29.89
CA LYS A 191 3.00 -4.80 30.00
C LYS A 191 3.20 -3.47 29.28
N ASP A 192 3.88 -3.53 28.15
CA ASP A 192 4.24 -2.36 27.38
C ASP A 192 2.99 -1.66 26.88
N GLN A 193 2.87 -0.37 27.17
CA GLN A 193 1.84 0.48 26.59
C GLN A 193 2.38 1.06 25.28
N LEU A 194 1.49 1.46 24.37
CA LEU A 194 1.87 2.23 23.20
C LEU A 194 1.76 3.71 23.58
N ASP A 195 2.91 4.36 23.76
CA ASP A 195 2.99 5.79 24.07
C ASP A 195 4.03 6.55 23.25
N GLU A 196 4.94 5.86 22.55
CA GLU A 196 5.94 6.47 21.67
C GLU A 196 5.74 6.07 20.20
N VAL A 197 5.28 7.02 19.40
CA VAL A 197 5.17 6.86 17.94
C VAL A 197 6.28 7.64 17.27
N PHE A 198 6.97 7.02 16.31
CA PHE A 198 7.92 7.68 15.44
C PHE A 198 7.44 7.59 13.99
N HIS A 199 7.50 8.68 13.22
CA HIS A 199 7.31 8.60 11.78
C HIS A 199 8.39 9.37 11.02
N PHE A 200 8.82 8.80 9.90
CA PHE A 200 9.86 9.35 9.04
C PHE A 200 9.30 9.74 7.68
N GLY A 201 9.53 11.00 7.29
CA GLY A 201 9.18 11.52 5.98
C GLY A 201 10.31 11.36 4.97
N GLY A 202 10.36 10.23 4.26
CA GLY A 202 11.31 10.04 3.16
C GLY A 202 11.02 10.91 1.94
N HIS A 203 12.06 11.12 1.12
CA HIS A 203 11.97 11.91 -0.11
C HIS A 203 10.92 11.36 -1.09
N GLY A 204 10.34 12.24 -1.92
CA GLY A 204 9.36 11.87 -2.95
C GLY A 204 7.97 11.45 -2.45
N ASN A 205 7.84 10.96 -1.21
CA ASN A 205 6.56 10.53 -0.66
C ASN A 205 5.58 11.71 -0.49
N SER A 206 4.32 11.52 -0.91
CA SER A 206 3.26 12.55 -0.86
C SER A 206 3.68 13.89 -1.49
N SER A 207 4.53 13.86 -2.53
CA SER A 207 5.15 15.05 -3.13
C SER A 207 5.84 15.97 -2.12
N GLU A 208 6.35 15.41 -1.02
CA GLU A 208 7.03 16.15 0.06
C GLU A 208 6.16 17.28 0.67
N SER A 209 4.83 17.12 0.61
CA SER A 209 3.85 18.09 1.12
C SER A 209 3.96 18.24 2.63
N ILE A 210 4.37 19.42 3.10
CA ILE A 210 4.45 19.74 4.54
C ILE A 210 3.07 19.68 5.20
N ASN A 211 2.00 20.09 4.50
CA ASN A 211 0.62 19.97 5.01
C ASN A 211 0.27 18.49 5.29
N ALA A 212 0.70 17.57 4.40
CA ALA A 212 0.50 16.14 4.62
C ALA A 212 1.26 15.63 5.85
N ARG A 213 2.49 16.11 6.07
CA ARG A 213 3.32 15.70 7.22
C ARG A 213 2.75 16.18 8.55
N ILE A 214 2.33 17.44 8.63
CA ILE A 214 1.73 18.03 9.84
C ILE A 214 0.42 17.32 10.18
N ASP A 215 -0.43 17.09 9.19
CA ASP A 215 -1.71 16.42 9.41
C ASP A 215 -1.55 14.94 9.79
N GLU A 216 -0.54 14.25 9.26
CA GLU A 216 -0.22 12.86 9.63
C GLU A 216 0.22 12.75 11.10
N GLU A 217 1.06 13.68 11.58
CA GLU A 217 1.42 13.77 13.00
C GLU A 217 0.16 13.91 13.88
N ARG A 218 -0.72 14.85 13.53
CA ARG A 218 -1.99 15.06 14.23
C ARG A 218 -2.91 13.84 14.15
N ALA A 219 -2.95 13.16 13.00
CA ALA A 219 -3.72 11.94 12.82
C ALA A 219 -3.25 10.83 13.75
N TYR A 220 -1.94 10.71 14.04
CA TYR A 220 -1.43 9.75 15.03
C TYR A 220 -1.86 10.05 16.46
N TYR A 221 -1.81 11.31 16.88
CA TYR A 221 -2.32 11.71 18.21
C TYR A 221 -3.78 11.32 18.39
N GLU A 222 -4.62 11.56 17.37
CA GLU A 222 -6.03 11.18 17.38
C GLU A 222 -6.20 9.65 17.33
N GLN A 223 -5.55 9.00 16.38
CA GLN A 223 -5.70 7.57 16.12
C GLN A 223 -5.29 6.74 17.35
N PHE A 224 -4.17 7.06 17.98
CA PHE A 224 -3.71 6.39 19.19
C PHE A 224 -4.23 7.05 20.48
N ALA A 225 -5.04 8.11 20.41
CA ALA A 225 -5.53 8.85 21.57
C ALA A 225 -4.41 9.25 22.56
N LEU A 226 -3.25 9.63 22.02
CA LEU A 226 -2.05 9.98 22.80
C LEU A 226 -2.26 11.31 23.52
N LYS A 227 -1.70 11.42 24.72
CA LYS A 227 -1.77 12.64 25.54
C LYS A 227 -0.41 12.93 26.17
N GLU A 228 0.06 14.15 25.96
CA GLU A 228 1.28 14.66 26.57
C GLU A 228 1.15 14.76 28.11
N PRO A 229 2.26 14.65 28.86
CA PRO A 229 3.63 14.45 28.38
C PRO A 229 4.00 12.96 28.18
N ARG A 230 3.08 12.01 28.39
CA ARG A 230 3.38 10.57 28.34
C ARG A 230 3.32 10.00 26.93
N GLY A 231 2.25 10.31 26.20
CA GLY A 231 2.13 9.91 24.80
C GLY A 231 2.66 11.00 23.89
N ARG A 232 3.57 10.67 22.97
CA ARG A 232 4.12 11.60 21.99
C ARG A 232 4.32 10.97 20.62
N VAL A 233 4.22 11.81 19.60
CA VAL A 233 4.60 11.49 18.24
C VAL A 233 5.91 12.23 17.95
N ARG A 234 6.91 11.52 17.43
CA ARG A 234 8.20 12.08 17.02
C ARG A 234 8.29 12.03 15.49
N PHE A 235 8.76 13.11 14.90
CA PHE A 235 8.90 13.25 13.45
C PHE A 235 10.36 13.51 13.05
N LEU A 236 10.78 12.94 11.93
CA LEU A 236 12.03 13.27 11.25
C LEU A 236 11.77 13.34 9.74
N ASN A 237 12.16 14.42 9.08
CA ASN A 237 12.08 14.54 7.62
C ASN A 237 13.44 14.26 6.97
N PHE A 238 13.43 13.84 5.70
CA PHE A 238 14.64 13.46 4.99
C PHE A 238 15.66 14.60 4.80
N ASP A 239 15.23 15.86 4.86
CA ASP A 239 16.03 17.08 4.62
C ASP A 239 16.49 17.81 5.89
N GLU A 240 16.28 17.20 7.06
CA GLU A 240 16.70 17.73 8.37
C GLU A 240 18.23 17.75 8.55
N ASP A 241 18.93 16.84 7.87
CA ASP A 241 20.40 16.80 7.82
C ASP A 241 20.87 16.73 6.37
N LEU A 242 22.17 17.02 6.14
CA LEU A 242 22.81 16.76 4.85
C LEU A 242 22.69 15.27 4.46
N PHE A 243 22.80 14.38 5.45
CA PHE A 243 22.58 12.94 5.29
C PHE A 243 21.85 12.37 6.50
N THR A 244 20.53 12.20 6.38
CA THR A 244 19.65 11.80 7.48
C THR A 244 19.78 10.32 7.86
N ARG A 245 20.50 9.52 7.06
CA ARG A 245 20.70 8.07 7.24
C ARG A 245 21.10 7.68 8.66
N THR A 246 22.16 8.26 9.19
CA THR A 246 22.69 7.89 10.52
C THR A 246 21.75 8.33 11.64
N ARG A 247 21.12 9.50 11.52
CA ARG A 247 20.14 10.01 12.48
C ARG A 247 18.86 9.17 12.50
N LEU A 248 18.37 8.75 11.34
CA LEU A 248 17.22 7.84 11.23
C LEU A 248 17.53 6.48 11.87
N MET A 249 18.69 5.88 11.55
CA MET A 249 19.10 4.61 12.15
C MET A 249 19.23 4.72 13.68
N ALA A 250 19.76 5.83 14.19
CA ALA A 250 19.83 6.07 15.63
C ALA A 250 18.44 6.24 16.27
N ALA A 251 17.52 6.97 15.62
CA ALA A 251 16.15 7.12 16.09
C ALA A 251 15.40 5.78 16.14
N LEU A 252 15.60 4.92 15.14
CA LEU A 252 15.03 3.57 15.09
C LEU A 252 15.69 2.56 16.03
N ALA A 253 16.89 2.88 16.56
CA ALA A 253 17.58 2.08 17.57
C ALA A 253 17.11 2.42 18.99
N ASP A 254 16.35 3.50 19.17
CA ASP A 254 15.80 3.92 20.46
C ASP A 254 14.82 2.83 20.98
N PRO A 255 15.12 2.20 22.13
CA PRO A 255 14.28 1.14 22.70
C PRO A 255 12.91 1.63 23.17
N ASP A 256 12.71 2.95 23.30
CA ASP A 256 11.44 3.52 23.72
C ASP A 256 10.43 3.59 22.57
N VAL A 257 10.84 3.46 21.31
CA VAL A 257 9.92 3.52 20.17
C VAL A 257 9.00 2.30 20.13
N ASP A 258 7.69 2.51 20.27
CA ASP A 258 6.71 1.43 20.21
C ASP A 258 6.26 1.15 18.77
N PHE A 259 5.97 2.21 18.03
CA PHE A 259 5.47 2.14 16.66
C PHE A 259 6.25 3.10 15.75
N ALA A 260 6.88 2.58 14.72
CA ALA A 260 7.60 3.36 13.72
C ALA A 260 6.92 3.26 12.35
N HIS A 261 6.58 4.39 11.71
CA HIS A 261 6.13 4.44 10.31
C HIS A 261 7.17 5.10 9.43
N ILE A 262 7.74 4.35 8.50
CA ILE A 262 8.83 4.79 7.65
C ILE A 262 8.34 4.90 6.21
N HIS A 263 8.12 6.14 5.76
CA HIS A 263 7.89 6.42 4.36
C HIS A 263 9.23 6.50 3.63
N SER A 264 9.41 5.70 2.60
CA SER A 264 10.58 5.80 1.74
C SER A 264 10.30 5.20 0.37
N HIS A 265 11.20 5.40 -0.59
CA HIS A 265 11.26 4.47 -1.70
C HIS A 265 12.04 3.22 -1.25
N GLY A 266 11.98 2.15 -2.05
CA GLY A 266 12.63 0.90 -1.65
C GLY A 266 13.00 0.00 -2.81
N ALA A 267 13.99 -0.83 -2.54
CA ALA A 267 14.37 -1.99 -3.31
C ALA A 267 14.49 -3.20 -2.37
N VAL A 268 14.83 -4.36 -2.93
CA VAL A 268 15.04 -5.59 -2.14
C VAL A 268 16.09 -5.36 -1.05
N GLY A 269 17.21 -4.73 -1.41
CA GLY A 269 18.36 -4.53 -0.54
C GLY A 269 18.64 -3.09 -0.09
N ALA A 270 17.69 -2.18 -0.26
CA ALA A 270 17.87 -0.79 0.13
C ALA A 270 16.56 -0.08 0.48
N GLN A 271 16.66 0.90 1.38
CA GLN A 271 15.65 1.94 1.60
C GLN A 271 16.20 3.25 1.05
N TYR A 272 15.54 3.77 0.03
CA TYR A 272 15.89 5.05 -0.55
C TYR A 272 15.18 6.15 0.26
N ILE A 273 15.91 6.72 1.23
CA ILE A 273 15.34 7.56 2.28
C ILE A 273 15.60 9.05 2.04
N SER A 274 16.66 9.39 1.29
CA SER A 274 17.01 10.77 0.97
C SER A 274 17.27 10.95 -0.53
N LYS A 275 17.47 12.20 -0.93
CA LYS A 275 17.88 12.58 -2.29
C LYS A 275 19.19 13.35 -2.22
N GLU A 276 19.56 14.02 -3.32
CA GLU A 276 20.68 14.95 -3.32
C GLU A 276 20.54 15.91 -2.13
N PRO A 277 21.56 16.03 -1.25
CA PRO A 277 21.42 16.70 0.04
C PRO A 277 20.88 18.12 -0.08
N TYR A 278 19.87 18.42 0.72
CA TYR A 278 19.40 19.78 0.87
C TYR A 278 20.44 20.60 1.65
N THR A 279 20.76 21.77 1.13
CA THR A 279 21.77 22.65 1.72
C THR A 279 21.46 24.09 1.35
N TYR A 280 21.76 25.01 2.27
CA TYR A 280 21.71 26.46 2.02
C TYR A 280 23.09 27.02 1.65
N MET A 281 24.14 26.19 1.71
CA MET A 281 25.51 26.63 1.45
C MET A 281 25.87 26.48 -0.02
N THR A 282 26.20 27.59 -0.67
CA THR A 282 26.63 27.62 -2.08
C THR A 282 27.81 26.68 -2.35
N SER A 283 28.75 26.56 -1.41
CA SER A 283 29.88 25.63 -1.52
C SER A 283 29.44 24.17 -1.61
N GLU A 284 28.42 23.77 -0.85
CA GLU A 284 27.89 22.40 -0.90
C GLU A 284 27.11 22.14 -2.18
N HIS A 285 26.38 23.12 -2.71
CA HIS A 285 25.77 23.00 -4.05
C HIS A 285 26.84 22.76 -5.12
N ILE A 286 27.92 23.54 -5.11
CA ILE A 286 29.04 23.35 -6.04
C ILE A 286 29.67 21.97 -5.87
N ASN A 287 29.85 21.51 -4.63
CA ASN A 287 30.39 20.18 -4.33
C ASN A 287 29.49 19.06 -4.87
N ASN A 288 28.16 19.16 -4.71
CA ASN A 288 27.19 18.22 -5.27
C ASN A 288 27.32 18.13 -6.79
N VAL A 289 27.32 19.28 -7.47
CA VAL A 289 27.45 19.33 -8.94
C VAL A 289 28.77 18.70 -9.37
N LYS A 290 29.90 19.07 -8.76
CA LYS A 290 31.21 18.47 -9.06
C LYS A 290 31.20 16.96 -8.87
N SER A 291 30.63 16.46 -7.78
CA SER A 291 30.53 15.02 -7.51
C SER A 291 29.72 14.28 -8.58
N ALA A 292 28.56 14.82 -8.97
CA ALA A 292 27.71 14.26 -10.01
C ALA A 292 28.41 14.23 -11.39
N LEU A 293 29.10 15.31 -11.74
CA LEU A 293 29.87 15.42 -12.98
C LEU A 293 31.05 14.43 -13.00
N ARG A 294 31.83 14.33 -11.91
CA ARG A 294 32.90 13.34 -11.78
C ARG A 294 32.37 11.91 -11.85
N ALA A 295 31.22 11.63 -11.26
CA ALA A 295 30.58 10.32 -11.35
C ALA A 295 30.20 9.98 -12.81
N ARG A 296 29.68 10.95 -13.57
CA ARG A 296 29.41 10.80 -15.02
C ARG A 296 30.69 10.59 -15.82
N MET A 297 31.77 11.30 -15.48
CA MET A 297 33.09 11.11 -16.07
C MET A 297 33.61 9.69 -15.82
N ARG A 298 33.57 9.19 -14.58
CA ARG A 298 34.00 7.82 -14.22
C ARG A 298 33.27 6.75 -15.03
N ARG A 299 31.94 6.87 -15.20
CA ARG A 299 31.12 5.91 -15.96
C ARG A 299 31.31 5.98 -17.49
N SER A 300 31.86 7.08 -18.01
CA SER A 300 31.96 7.26 -19.47
C SER A 300 33.03 6.38 -20.10
N LYS A 301 32.79 5.90 -21.31
CA LYS A 301 33.80 5.21 -22.14
C LYS A 301 34.69 6.17 -22.92
N ASN A 302 34.19 7.37 -23.26
CA ASN A 302 34.92 8.40 -23.99
C ASN A 302 34.94 9.67 -23.13
N LYS A 303 36.07 9.92 -22.46
CA LYS A 303 36.19 10.96 -21.43
C LYS A 303 36.19 12.34 -22.07
N GLU A 304 36.87 12.51 -23.20
CA GLU A 304 37.02 13.77 -23.92
C GLU A 304 35.67 14.27 -24.44
N ALA A 305 34.92 13.39 -25.12
CA ALA A 305 33.59 13.73 -25.63
C ALA A 305 32.61 14.05 -24.49
N THR A 306 32.66 13.28 -23.40
CA THR A 306 31.80 13.52 -22.23
C THR A 306 32.16 14.82 -21.52
N ALA A 307 33.44 15.14 -21.39
CA ALA A 307 33.87 16.39 -20.78
C ALA A 307 33.39 17.60 -21.60
N ALA A 308 33.56 17.55 -22.92
CA ALA A 308 33.07 18.59 -23.82
C ALA A 308 31.54 18.76 -23.74
N GLU A 309 30.80 17.64 -23.77
CA GLU A 309 29.34 17.61 -23.61
C GLU A 309 28.90 18.23 -22.28
N LEU A 310 29.51 17.83 -21.16
CA LEU A 310 29.13 18.31 -19.82
C LEU A 310 29.43 19.80 -19.64
N CYS A 311 30.61 20.27 -20.04
CA CYS A 311 30.96 21.68 -19.97
C CYS A 311 30.03 22.53 -20.83
N GLN A 312 29.67 22.07 -22.04
CA GLN A 312 28.76 22.80 -22.92
C GLN A 312 27.32 22.79 -22.42
N SER A 313 26.82 21.64 -21.96
CA SER A 313 25.40 21.48 -21.60
C SER A 313 25.05 22.19 -20.30
N PHE A 314 25.97 22.21 -19.33
CA PHE A 314 25.76 22.81 -18.02
C PHE A 314 26.44 24.16 -17.84
N ASP A 315 27.18 24.64 -18.85
CA ASP A 315 27.97 25.88 -18.79
C ASP A 315 28.91 25.94 -17.56
N VAL A 316 29.63 24.83 -17.33
CA VAL A 316 30.56 24.67 -16.20
C VAL A 316 32.00 24.63 -16.69
N PRO A 317 32.97 25.17 -15.92
CA PRO A 317 34.38 25.12 -16.30
C PRO A 317 34.92 23.69 -16.20
N ALA A 318 35.88 23.35 -17.08
CA ALA A 318 36.52 22.03 -17.10
C ALA A 318 37.15 21.63 -15.74
N SER A 319 37.57 22.62 -14.94
CA SER A 319 38.12 22.39 -13.60
C SER A 319 37.14 21.76 -12.61
N TRP A 320 35.84 21.77 -12.91
CA TRP A 320 34.84 21.06 -12.10
C TRP A 320 34.81 19.55 -12.36
N LEU A 321 35.40 19.10 -13.47
CA LEU A 321 35.50 17.69 -13.86
C LEU A 321 36.80 17.04 -13.35
N GLU A 322 37.78 17.84 -12.93
CA GLU A 322 39.09 17.37 -12.46
C GLU A 322 38.97 16.48 -11.20
N GLY A 323 39.93 15.57 -11.03
CA GLY A 323 39.95 14.61 -9.91
C GLY A 323 38.91 13.48 -10.03
N TRP A 324 38.33 13.26 -11.22
CA TRP A 324 37.44 12.12 -11.45
C TRP A 324 38.18 10.77 -11.35
N ASP A 325 39.46 10.74 -11.68
CA ASP A 325 40.36 9.58 -11.61
C ASP A 325 41.26 9.59 -10.35
N ASP A 326 41.24 10.66 -9.57
CA ASP A 326 41.93 10.74 -8.29
C ASP A 326 41.28 9.81 -7.25
N ALA A 327 42.11 9.01 -6.58
CA ALA A 327 41.65 7.99 -5.65
C ALA A 327 40.97 8.57 -4.40
N GLU A 328 41.49 9.66 -3.85
CA GLU A 328 40.96 10.28 -2.63
C GLU A 328 39.64 11.02 -2.91
N VAL A 329 39.57 11.73 -4.03
CA VAL A 329 38.33 12.38 -4.49
C VAL A 329 37.27 11.33 -4.84
N SER A 330 37.66 10.24 -5.51
CA SER A 330 36.75 9.12 -5.80
C SER A 330 36.24 8.46 -4.53
N ARG A 331 37.11 8.25 -3.53
CA ARG A 331 36.73 7.73 -2.21
C ARG A 331 35.76 8.68 -1.50
N ALA A 332 36.03 9.98 -1.51
CA ALA A 332 35.15 10.98 -0.90
C ALA A 332 33.77 11.04 -1.57
N ASP A 333 33.72 11.04 -2.90
CA ASP A 333 32.46 10.99 -3.67
C ASP A 333 31.68 9.70 -3.37
N SER A 334 32.38 8.57 -3.25
CA SER A 334 31.76 7.27 -2.96
C SER A 334 31.17 7.22 -1.54
N LEU A 335 31.90 7.74 -0.55
CA LEU A 335 31.39 7.85 0.83
C LEU A 335 30.17 8.77 0.90
N ARG A 336 30.16 9.87 0.14
CA ARG A 336 29.02 10.78 0.05
C ARG A 336 27.80 10.09 -0.56
N ALA A 337 27.98 9.34 -1.65
CA ALA A 337 26.91 8.59 -2.29
C ALA A 337 26.36 7.48 -1.37
N ALA A 338 27.22 6.78 -0.63
CA ALA A 338 26.82 5.75 0.32
C ALA A 338 26.07 6.31 1.55
N ALA A 339 26.19 7.61 1.85
CA ALA A 339 25.54 8.22 3.00
C ALA A 339 24.05 8.56 2.77
N VAL A 340 23.56 8.48 1.53
CA VAL A 340 22.20 8.91 1.15
C VAL A 340 21.13 7.94 1.66
N ASP A 341 21.39 6.63 1.53
CA ASP A 341 20.39 5.58 1.66
C ASP A 341 20.81 4.51 2.67
N ILE A 342 19.86 3.74 3.19
CA ILE A 342 20.15 2.58 4.05
C ILE A 342 20.23 1.34 3.17
N THR A 343 21.35 0.62 3.21
CA THR A 343 21.51 -0.66 2.50
C THR A 343 21.46 -1.86 3.45
N LEU A 344 21.43 -3.09 2.91
CA LEU A 344 21.54 -4.30 3.74
C LEU A 344 22.87 -4.34 4.51
N GLU A 345 23.96 -3.83 3.93
CA GLU A 345 25.26 -3.76 4.59
C GLU A 345 25.23 -2.87 5.83
N ASP A 346 24.50 -1.76 5.78
CA ASP A 346 24.31 -0.88 6.95
C ASP A 346 23.49 -1.54 8.06
N LEU A 347 22.64 -2.50 7.69
CA LEU A 347 21.81 -3.25 8.64
C LEU A 347 22.54 -4.47 9.23
N ASN A 348 23.78 -4.76 8.80
CA ASN A 348 24.59 -5.79 9.43
C ASN A 348 24.98 -5.39 10.86
N GLY A 349 24.61 -6.22 11.84
CA GLY A 349 24.83 -5.93 13.26
C GLY A 349 24.01 -4.76 13.80
N TYR A 350 23.15 -4.14 12.99
CA TYR A 350 22.23 -3.10 13.43
C TYR A 350 21.15 -3.69 14.34
N ARG A 351 20.85 -2.99 15.43
CA ARG A 351 19.86 -3.40 16.43
C ARG A 351 18.75 -2.38 16.47
N SER A 352 17.61 -2.70 15.88
CA SER A 352 16.43 -1.85 16.00
C SER A 352 15.87 -1.90 17.41
N GLY A 353 15.49 -0.74 17.94
CA GLY A 353 14.81 -0.57 19.22
C GLY A 353 13.28 -0.58 19.08
N ALA A 354 12.76 -0.23 17.89
CA ALA A 354 11.33 -0.14 17.62
C ALA A 354 10.62 -1.50 17.71
N LYS A 355 9.49 -1.58 18.44
CA LYS A 355 8.73 -2.85 18.60
C LYS A 355 7.93 -3.23 17.35
N VAL A 356 7.21 -2.28 16.75
CA VAL A 356 6.43 -2.48 15.52
C VAL A 356 6.88 -1.47 14.47
N ILE A 357 7.23 -1.95 13.27
CA ILE A 357 7.68 -1.09 12.17
C ILE A 357 6.77 -1.28 10.96
N LEU A 358 6.26 -0.17 10.43
CA LEU A 358 5.55 -0.10 9.17
C LEU A 358 6.50 0.48 8.11
N LEU A 359 6.99 -0.37 7.20
CA LEU A 359 7.82 0.02 6.07
C LEU A 359 6.92 0.32 4.87
N ASP A 360 6.66 1.59 4.63
CA ASP A 360 5.92 2.08 3.47
C ASP A 360 6.86 2.29 2.28
N ALA A 361 7.35 1.17 1.74
CA ALA A 361 8.30 1.16 0.64
C ALA A 361 8.12 -0.08 -0.26
N CYS A 362 8.47 0.09 -1.54
CA CYS A 362 8.51 -0.99 -2.53
C CYS A 362 9.56 -2.05 -2.13
N PHE A 363 9.26 -3.34 -2.36
CA PHE A 363 10.21 -4.46 -2.27
C PHE A 363 10.94 -4.70 -0.93
N ASN A 364 10.78 -3.88 0.10
CA ASN A 364 11.45 -4.10 1.38
C ASN A 364 10.99 -5.39 2.09
N GLY A 365 9.82 -5.92 1.71
CA GLY A 365 9.31 -7.23 2.12
C GLY A 365 9.41 -8.28 1.01
N ALA A 366 10.37 -8.20 0.09
CA ALA A 366 10.52 -9.15 -1.02
C ALA A 366 11.07 -10.51 -0.56
N PHE A 367 10.28 -11.22 0.25
CA PHE A 367 10.62 -12.48 0.92
C PHE A 367 10.87 -13.68 -0.01
N LEU A 368 10.81 -13.48 -1.34
CA LEU A 368 11.28 -14.45 -2.32
C LEU A 368 12.81 -14.52 -2.39
N HIS A 369 13.50 -13.49 -1.91
CA HIS A 369 14.96 -13.43 -1.82
C HIS A 369 15.45 -14.01 -0.49
N ASP A 370 16.72 -14.42 -0.48
CA ASP A 370 17.42 -14.93 0.70
C ASP A 370 17.77 -13.82 1.69
N ASP A 371 17.83 -12.57 1.23
CA ASP A 371 18.04 -11.39 2.06
C ASP A 371 17.17 -10.23 1.57
N TYR A 372 16.63 -9.45 2.52
CA TYR A 372 15.71 -8.34 2.26
C TYR A 372 15.56 -7.45 3.50
N VAL A 373 15.27 -6.17 3.29
CA VAL A 373 15.26 -5.13 4.34
C VAL A 373 14.43 -5.52 5.58
N ALA A 374 13.18 -5.95 5.41
CA ALA A 374 12.30 -6.28 6.53
C ALA A 374 12.86 -7.42 7.40
N SER A 375 13.62 -8.36 6.80
CA SER A 375 14.25 -9.45 7.56
C SER A 375 15.32 -8.95 8.52
N ARG A 376 16.07 -7.91 8.13
CA ARG A 376 17.14 -7.33 8.95
C ARG A 376 16.58 -6.52 10.12
N TYR A 377 15.45 -5.84 9.94
CA TYR A 377 14.77 -5.20 11.08
C TYR A 377 14.17 -6.21 12.05
N ALA A 378 13.38 -7.18 11.56
CA ALA A 378 12.62 -8.08 12.43
C ALA A 378 13.50 -9.12 13.15
N PHE A 379 14.45 -9.71 12.43
CA PHE A 379 15.09 -10.97 12.83
C PHE A 379 16.59 -10.87 13.10
N ALA A 380 17.24 -9.73 12.86
CA ALA A 380 18.66 -9.60 13.17
C ALA A 380 18.92 -9.82 14.67
N HIS A 381 20.09 -10.41 14.96
CA HIS A 381 20.51 -10.73 16.32
C HIS A 381 20.43 -9.50 17.23
N GLY A 382 19.71 -9.64 18.35
CA GLY A 382 19.50 -8.58 19.33
C GLY A 382 18.59 -7.42 18.91
N SER A 383 17.91 -7.51 17.75
CA SER A 383 16.83 -6.58 17.41
C SER A 383 15.65 -6.73 18.35
N ARG A 384 15.07 -5.62 18.82
CA ARG A 384 13.85 -5.60 19.66
C ARG A 384 12.56 -5.66 18.85
N THR A 385 12.61 -5.54 17.53
CA THR A 385 11.42 -5.53 16.68
C THR A 385 10.68 -6.86 16.72
N LEU A 386 9.40 -6.79 17.04
CA LEU A 386 8.49 -7.93 17.15
C LEU A 386 7.65 -8.10 15.89
N ALA A 387 7.38 -7.01 15.17
CA ALA A 387 6.60 -7.07 13.95
C ALA A 387 7.05 -6.01 12.93
N VAL A 388 7.11 -6.41 11.67
CA VAL A 388 7.36 -5.50 10.53
C VAL A 388 6.30 -5.73 9.47
N THR A 389 5.63 -4.68 9.00
CA THR A 389 4.81 -4.77 7.79
C THR A 389 5.58 -4.18 6.62
N ALA A 390 5.67 -4.92 5.51
CA ALA A 390 6.42 -4.51 4.32
C ALA A 390 5.85 -5.15 3.04
N ASN A 391 6.29 -4.67 1.88
CA ASN A 391 5.68 -5.04 0.59
C ASN A 391 6.60 -5.94 -0.26
N SER A 392 6.02 -6.96 -0.90
CA SER A 392 6.75 -7.93 -1.73
C SER A 392 7.11 -7.40 -3.13
N VAL A 393 6.36 -6.41 -3.62
CA VAL A 393 6.57 -5.74 -4.92
C VAL A 393 6.37 -4.22 -4.80
N ASN A 394 6.35 -3.51 -5.94
CA ASN A 394 6.06 -2.08 -5.99
C ASN A 394 4.68 -1.75 -5.40
N ILE A 395 4.64 -0.63 -4.68
CA ILE A 395 3.42 0.00 -4.17
C ILE A 395 3.31 1.44 -4.68
N ILE A 396 2.08 1.97 -4.67
CA ILE A 396 1.88 3.42 -4.79
C ILE A 396 2.22 4.07 -3.44
N GLN A 397 2.60 5.35 -3.44
CA GLN A 397 2.91 6.08 -2.20
C GLN A 397 1.66 6.72 -1.58
N ASP A 398 0.59 6.94 -2.36
CA ASP A 398 -0.63 7.61 -1.89
C ASP A 398 -1.72 6.62 -1.47
N HIS A 399 -1.43 5.75 -0.52
CA HIS A 399 -2.45 4.95 0.18
C HIS A 399 -2.41 5.27 1.68
N TRP A 400 -3.43 4.79 2.41
CA TRP A 400 -3.54 4.97 3.85
C TRP A 400 -3.00 3.76 4.62
N LYS A 401 -1.66 3.57 4.65
CA LYS A 401 -1.02 2.37 5.26
C LYS A 401 -1.33 2.15 6.74
N ASN A 402 -1.57 3.21 7.50
CA ASN A 402 -1.81 3.13 8.94
C ASN A 402 -3.30 3.03 9.28
N GLU A 403 -4.17 2.70 8.32
CA GLU A 403 -5.59 2.46 8.57
C GLU A 403 -5.81 1.57 9.82
N LEU A 404 -6.68 2.02 10.73
CA LEU A 404 -7.02 1.32 11.97
C LEU A 404 -5.84 0.99 12.93
N ALA A 405 -4.65 1.55 12.75
CA ALA A 405 -3.49 1.32 13.65
C ALA A 405 -3.79 1.63 15.12
N GLY A 406 -4.68 2.58 15.39
CA GLY A 406 -5.14 2.90 16.75
C GLY A 406 -5.91 1.78 17.47
N LEU A 407 -6.21 0.66 16.81
CA LEU A 407 -6.66 -0.55 17.50
C LEU A 407 -5.55 -1.15 18.38
N LEU A 408 -4.27 -0.95 18.03
CA LEU A 408 -3.12 -1.47 18.78
C LEU A 408 -3.08 -0.95 20.23
N ILE A 409 -3.32 0.35 20.46
CA ILE A 409 -3.35 0.91 21.83
C ILE A 409 -4.53 0.38 22.66
N SER A 410 -5.55 -0.18 22.00
CA SER A 410 -6.70 -0.82 22.65
C SER A 410 -6.44 -2.30 22.99
N GLY A 411 -5.25 -2.82 22.69
CA GLY A 411 -4.83 -4.20 22.94
C GLY A 411 -5.14 -5.18 21.81
N THR A 412 -5.53 -4.70 20.64
CA THR A 412 -5.62 -5.55 19.44
C THR A 412 -4.22 -6.01 19.05
N CYS A 413 -4.06 -7.30 18.72
CA CYS A 413 -2.76 -7.80 18.26
C CYS A 413 -2.43 -7.31 16.85
N VAL A 414 -1.14 -7.25 16.52
CA VAL A 414 -0.65 -6.74 15.22
C VAL A 414 -1.27 -7.51 14.06
N GLY A 415 -1.40 -8.84 14.18
CA GLY A 415 -2.05 -9.71 13.19
C GLY A 415 -3.49 -9.29 12.91
N GLU A 416 -4.29 -9.09 13.95
CA GLU A 416 -5.68 -8.67 13.78
C GLU A 416 -5.78 -7.25 13.22
N TRP A 417 -4.88 -6.34 13.57
CA TRP A 417 -4.83 -5.01 12.93
C TRP A 417 -4.59 -5.15 11.42
N VAL A 418 -3.51 -5.83 11.01
CA VAL A 418 -3.12 -5.90 9.60
C VAL A 418 -4.14 -6.62 8.71
N ARG A 419 -4.89 -7.56 9.26
CA ARG A 419 -5.94 -8.30 8.53
C ARG A 419 -6.97 -7.38 7.85
N ASN A 420 -7.15 -6.15 8.36
CA ASN A 420 -8.19 -5.24 7.89
C ASN A 420 -7.76 -4.37 6.68
N TYR A 421 -6.47 -4.13 6.45
CA TYR A 421 -6.05 -3.13 5.44
C TYR A 421 -5.05 -3.67 4.38
N MET A 422 -4.57 -4.90 4.53
CA MET A 422 -3.56 -5.48 3.64
C MET A 422 -4.05 -5.64 2.20
N THR A 423 -3.16 -5.35 1.24
CA THR A 423 -3.33 -5.58 -0.20
C THR A 423 -2.64 -6.89 -0.63
N LEU A 424 -2.64 -7.21 -1.94
CA LEU A 424 -2.01 -8.45 -2.42
C LEU A 424 -0.51 -8.51 -2.13
N GLU A 425 0.17 -7.37 -2.23
CA GLU A 425 1.61 -7.22 -2.05
C GLU A 425 2.05 -6.90 -0.61
N SER A 426 1.11 -6.62 0.30
CA SER A 426 1.42 -6.24 1.68
C SER A 426 1.51 -7.47 2.58
N HIS A 427 2.55 -7.59 3.41
CA HIS A 427 2.81 -8.74 4.29
C HIS A 427 3.23 -8.32 5.69
N LEU A 428 2.98 -9.20 6.66
CA LEU A 428 3.47 -9.08 8.03
C LEU A 428 4.63 -10.06 8.26
N PHE A 429 5.68 -9.58 8.90
CA PHE A 429 6.85 -10.34 9.31
C PHE A 429 6.97 -10.29 10.84
N GLY A 430 7.32 -11.41 11.45
CA GLY A 430 7.47 -11.51 12.91
C GLY A 430 6.25 -12.08 13.62
N ASP A 431 5.92 -11.54 14.80
CA ASP A 431 4.91 -12.07 15.71
C ASP A 431 3.55 -11.37 15.53
N PRO A 432 2.57 -12.04 14.89
CA PRO A 432 1.24 -11.47 14.67
C PRO A 432 0.38 -11.47 15.93
N THR A 433 0.78 -12.20 16.97
CA THR A 433 0.06 -12.28 18.24
C THR A 433 0.55 -11.25 19.25
N PHE A 434 1.56 -10.44 18.92
CA PHE A 434 2.00 -9.36 19.79
C PHE A 434 0.91 -8.31 19.93
N SER A 435 0.64 -7.88 21.16
CA SER A 435 -0.28 -6.80 21.47
C SER A 435 0.29 -5.96 22.60
N PHE A 436 0.07 -4.65 22.51
CA PHE A 436 0.34 -3.75 23.62
C PHE A 436 -0.67 -3.97 24.74
N ALA A 437 -0.27 -3.67 25.97
CA ALA A 437 -1.19 -3.60 27.08
C ALA A 437 -2.26 -2.53 26.81
N PRO A 438 -3.56 -2.84 26.95
CA PRO A 438 -4.62 -1.87 26.67
C PRO A 438 -4.45 -0.60 27.50
N SER A 439 -4.45 0.56 26.84
CA SER A 439 -4.49 1.84 27.55
C SER A 439 -5.81 2.03 28.29
N LYS A 440 -5.77 2.76 29.41
CA LYS A 440 -6.99 3.19 30.13
C LYS A 440 -7.86 4.07 29.24
N THR A 441 -7.24 4.90 28.42
CA THR A 441 -7.89 5.66 27.36
C THR A 441 -7.82 4.82 26.08
N LYS A 442 -8.79 3.92 25.87
CA LYS A 442 -8.99 3.28 24.56
C LYS A 442 -9.13 4.36 23.49
N SER A 443 -8.75 4.08 22.25
CA SER A 443 -9.02 4.98 21.11
C SER A 443 -10.49 4.84 20.69
N PRO A 444 -11.40 5.75 21.10
CA PRO A 444 -12.81 5.63 20.74
C PRO A 444 -12.99 5.82 19.24
N ASP A 445 -12.17 6.68 18.63
CA ASP A 445 -12.20 7.01 17.21
C ASP A 445 -11.80 5.81 16.36
N SER A 446 -10.75 5.07 16.72
CA SER A 446 -10.40 3.84 16.00
C SER A 446 -11.46 2.74 16.15
N LEU A 447 -12.16 2.66 17.28
CA LEU A 447 -13.27 1.72 17.46
C LEU A 447 -14.50 2.11 16.63
N ARG A 448 -14.81 3.41 16.52
CA ARG A 448 -15.86 3.94 15.64
C ARG A 448 -15.49 3.71 14.16
N GLY A 449 -14.24 4.00 13.81
CA GLY A 449 -13.65 3.70 12.51
C GLY A 449 -13.77 2.22 12.14
N LYS A 450 -13.44 1.32 13.07
CA LYS A 450 -13.61 -0.13 12.87
C LYS A 450 -15.07 -0.52 12.63
N ALA A 451 -16.03 0.09 13.33
CA ALA A 451 -17.45 -0.16 13.09
C ALA A 451 -17.91 0.28 11.69
N ILE A 452 -17.38 1.39 11.18
CA ILE A 452 -17.58 1.85 9.80
C ILE A 452 -16.95 0.85 8.82
N HIS A 453 -15.68 0.51 9.03
CA HIS A 453 -14.94 -0.44 8.21
C HIS A 453 -15.67 -1.80 8.08
N ASP A 454 -16.28 -2.27 9.17
CA ASP A 454 -17.04 -3.52 9.24
C ASP A 454 -18.44 -3.43 8.60
N GLY A 455 -18.85 -2.27 8.10
CA GLY A 455 -20.16 -2.07 7.48
C GLY A 455 -21.33 -2.07 8.47
N ARG A 456 -21.11 -1.57 9.69
CA ARG A 456 -22.19 -1.43 10.68
C ARG A 456 -23.09 -0.22 10.44
N TYR A 457 -22.78 0.62 9.45
CA TYR A 457 -23.52 1.82 9.07
C TYR A 457 -23.87 1.78 7.58
N SER A 458 -24.97 2.42 7.18
CA SER A 458 -25.31 2.60 5.77
C SER A 458 -24.45 3.69 5.12
N ALA A 459 -24.42 3.74 3.79
CA ALA A 459 -23.68 4.75 3.06
C ALA A 459 -24.17 6.19 3.37
N GLU A 460 -25.47 6.39 3.56
CA GLU A 460 -26.05 7.68 3.96
C GLU A 460 -25.59 8.08 5.36
N LYS A 461 -25.51 7.12 6.29
CA LYS A 461 -25.00 7.39 7.63
C LYS A 461 -23.52 7.73 7.60
N CYS A 462 -22.73 7.03 6.78
CA CYS A 462 -21.33 7.36 6.57
C CYS A 462 -21.16 8.76 5.96
N LEU A 463 -22.04 9.19 5.04
CA LEU A 463 -21.99 10.54 4.48
C LEU A 463 -22.25 11.62 5.55
N GLN A 464 -23.14 11.37 6.51
CA GLN A 464 -23.33 12.25 7.67
C GLN A 464 -22.07 12.28 8.55
N ILE A 465 -21.48 11.11 8.84
CA ILE A 465 -20.23 11.03 9.62
C ILE A 465 -19.10 11.79 8.94
N LEU A 466 -18.93 11.63 7.62
CA LEU A 466 -17.98 12.39 6.81
C LEU A 466 -18.24 13.91 6.86
N SER A 467 -19.48 14.35 7.08
CA SER A 467 -19.80 15.78 7.14
C SER A 467 -19.56 16.40 8.52
N ASP A 468 -19.83 15.63 9.58
CA ASP A 468 -20.05 16.21 10.91
C ASP A 468 -19.08 15.69 11.99
N ASP A 469 -18.35 14.59 11.76
CA ASP A 469 -17.50 13.99 12.81
C ASP A 469 -16.26 14.84 13.10
N PRO A 470 -15.95 15.13 14.37
CA PRO A 470 -14.77 15.93 14.71
C PRO A 470 -13.45 15.22 14.38
N SER A 471 -13.43 13.88 14.37
CA SER A 471 -12.18 13.14 14.20
C SER A 471 -11.88 12.90 12.72
N MET A 472 -10.68 13.29 12.30
CA MET A 472 -10.23 13.21 10.91
C MET A 472 -10.10 11.76 10.42
N ASN A 473 -9.67 10.85 11.28
CA ASN A 473 -9.58 9.43 10.94
C ASN A 473 -10.97 8.80 10.76
N VAL A 474 -11.95 9.15 11.59
CA VAL A 474 -13.33 8.64 11.45
C VAL A 474 -13.99 9.16 10.17
N ARG A 475 -13.75 10.43 9.80
CA ARG A 475 -14.21 10.95 8.49
C ARG A 475 -13.55 10.21 7.33
N LEU A 476 -12.24 9.92 7.43
CA LEU A 476 -11.52 9.17 6.40
C LEU A 476 -12.04 7.74 6.24
N GLU A 477 -12.33 7.04 7.34
CA GLU A 477 -13.00 5.71 7.30
C GLU A 477 -14.36 5.78 6.62
N ALA A 478 -15.16 6.80 6.94
CA ALA A 478 -16.48 7.00 6.35
C ALA A 478 -16.37 7.24 4.83
N PHE A 479 -15.42 8.08 4.41
CA PHE A 479 -15.13 8.33 3.00
C PHE A 479 -14.75 7.03 2.27
N TYR A 480 -13.77 6.28 2.80
CA TYR A 480 -13.35 5.01 2.20
C TYR A 480 -14.47 3.97 2.15
N TYR A 481 -15.31 3.90 3.18
CA TYR A 481 -16.46 3.00 3.17
C TYR A 481 -17.44 3.35 2.04
N ILE A 482 -17.75 4.63 1.85
CA ILE A 482 -18.64 5.09 0.77
C ILE A 482 -18.05 4.73 -0.59
N MET A 483 -16.78 5.06 -0.85
CA MET A 483 -16.13 4.78 -2.14
C MET A 483 -16.10 3.29 -2.49
N ARG A 484 -16.18 2.44 -1.47
CA ARG A 484 -16.04 0.99 -1.57
C ARG A 484 -17.38 0.28 -1.71
N GLU A 485 -18.40 0.74 -0.98
CA GLU A 485 -19.68 0.02 -0.86
C GLU A 485 -20.86 0.76 -1.53
N ALA A 486 -20.75 2.06 -1.80
CA ALA A 486 -21.85 2.82 -2.39
C ALA A 486 -22.00 2.54 -3.89
N SER A 487 -23.25 2.51 -4.34
CA SER A 487 -23.62 2.45 -5.77
C SER A 487 -24.43 3.67 -6.23
N ASP A 488 -24.99 4.45 -5.29
CA ASP A 488 -25.70 5.68 -5.60
C ASP A 488 -24.71 6.80 -5.93
N ILE A 489 -24.73 7.24 -7.19
CA ILE A 489 -23.91 8.33 -7.73
C ILE A 489 -24.05 9.59 -6.89
N LYS A 490 -25.25 9.92 -6.39
CA LYS A 490 -25.45 11.13 -5.58
C LYS A 490 -24.71 11.08 -4.25
N ILE A 491 -24.61 9.89 -3.64
CA ILE A 491 -23.86 9.71 -2.40
C ILE A 491 -22.36 9.81 -2.68
N ILE A 492 -21.90 9.22 -3.79
CA ILE A 492 -20.50 9.28 -4.22
C ILE A 492 -20.08 10.72 -4.51
N ASP A 493 -20.87 11.47 -5.31
CA ASP A 493 -20.65 12.89 -5.59
C ASP A 493 -20.57 13.72 -4.33
N ALA A 494 -21.53 13.55 -3.43
CA ALA A 494 -21.56 14.28 -2.17
C ALA A 494 -20.32 13.97 -1.32
N ALA A 495 -19.92 12.70 -1.25
CA ALA A 495 -18.72 12.29 -0.52
C ALA A 495 -17.43 12.83 -1.15
N LEU A 496 -17.32 12.82 -2.49
CA LEU A 496 -16.17 13.40 -3.19
C LEU A 496 -16.05 14.90 -2.93
N ARG A 497 -17.15 15.66 -3.03
CA ARG A 497 -17.14 17.10 -2.73
C ARG A 497 -16.76 17.37 -1.28
N LYS A 498 -17.38 16.65 -0.34
CA LYS A 498 -17.04 16.75 1.08
C LYS A 498 -15.59 16.39 1.34
N GLY A 499 -15.07 15.39 0.63
CA GLY A 499 -13.70 14.97 0.79
C GLY A 499 -12.70 15.97 0.26
N LEU A 500 -12.97 16.60 -0.88
CA LEU A 500 -12.16 17.68 -1.43
C LEU A 500 -12.18 18.93 -0.52
N ASP A 501 -13.32 19.23 0.11
CA ASP A 501 -13.47 20.36 1.04
C ASP A 501 -13.01 20.06 2.48
N ASP A 502 -12.56 18.84 2.79
CA ASP A 502 -12.19 18.44 4.15
C ASP A 502 -10.90 19.14 4.62
N PRO A 503 -10.76 19.56 5.88
CA PRO A 503 -9.52 20.15 6.38
C PRO A 503 -8.34 19.18 6.47
N TYR A 504 -8.56 17.86 6.49
CA TYR A 504 -7.51 16.85 6.56
C TYR A 504 -6.91 16.57 5.17
N GLU A 505 -5.60 16.84 5.00
CA GLU A 505 -4.90 16.70 3.71
C GLU A 505 -5.01 15.30 3.12
N MET A 506 -4.84 14.24 3.92
CA MET A 506 -4.96 12.86 3.44
C MET A 506 -6.36 12.61 2.86
N LEU A 507 -7.41 13.15 3.47
CA LEU A 507 -8.78 12.96 3.00
C LEU A 507 -9.01 13.70 1.68
N ARG A 508 -8.53 14.95 1.56
CA ARG A 508 -8.53 15.68 0.27
C ARG A 508 -7.76 14.93 -0.81
N ARG A 509 -6.59 14.40 -0.46
CA ARG A 509 -5.74 13.63 -1.38
C ARG A 509 -6.44 12.37 -1.86
N MET A 510 -7.09 11.62 -0.96
CA MET A 510 -7.86 10.44 -1.35
C MET A 510 -9.06 10.82 -2.20
N ALA A 511 -9.79 11.88 -1.86
CA ALA A 511 -10.90 12.38 -2.68
C ALA A 511 -10.44 12.78 -4.09
N ALA A 512 -9.32 13.47 -4.22
CA ALA A 512 -8.74 13.81 -5.53
C ALA A 512 -8.30 12.57 -6.32
N ARG A 513 -7.70 11.56 -5.66
CA ARG A 513 -7.31 10.29 -6.29
C ARG A 513 -8.52 9.47 -6.78
N TYR A 514 -9.63 9.49 -6.05
CA TYR A 514 -10.88 8.88 -6.54
C TYR A 514 -11.49 9.69 -7.69
N ALA A 515 -11.47 11.02 -7.61
CA ALA A 515 -11.93 11.90 -8.70
C ALA A 515 -11.15 11.69 -10.02
N GLU A 516 -9.87 11.34 -9.95
CA GLU A 516 -9.02 10.99 -11.10
C GLU A 516 -9.51 9.78 -11.91
N ASN A 517 -10.41 8.94 -11.36
CA ASN A 517 -10.99 7.78 -12.07
C ASN A 517 -12.53 7.81 -12.11
N TYR A 518 -13.15 8.91 -11.69
CA TYR A 518 -14.60 9.00 -11.53
C TYR A 518 -15.29 9.52 -12.80
N GLY A 519 -15.01 10.77 -13.18
CA GLY A 519 -15.38 11.35 -14.48
C GLY A 519 -16.80 11.91 -14.62
N ASP A 520 -17.56 12.06 -13.54
CA ASP A 520 -18.90 12.69 -13.61
C ASP A 520 -18.78 14.19 -13.98
N PRO A 521 -19.44 14.66 -15.05
CA PRO A 521 -19.43 16.06 -15.46
C PRO A 521 -19.75 17.06 -14.34
N ASP A 522 -20.61 16.70 -13.38
CA ASP A 522 -21.02 17.60 -12.30
C ASP A 522 -19.85 17.89 -11.34
N MET A 523 -18.83 17.04 -11.28
CA MET A 523 -17.65 17.23 -10.44
C MET A 523 -16.64 18.24 -10.99
N LEU A 524 -16.71 18.57 -12.28
CA LEU A 524 -15.69 19.37 -12.96
C LEU A 524 -15.50 20.77 -12.35
N GLU A 525 -16.59 21.43 -11.95
CA GLU A 525 -16.50 22.75 -11.31
C GLU A 525 -15.79 22.69 -9.95
N ALA A 526 -16.05 21.65 -9.16
CA ALA A 526 -15.37 21.44 -7.87
C ALA A 526 -13.88 21.15 -8.10
N ILE A 527 -13.54 20.28 -9.05
CA ILE A 527 -12.15 19.95 -9.41
C ILE A 527 -11.39 21.22 -9.84
N ALA A 528 -11.99 22.04 -10.70
CA ALA A 528 -11.37 23.28 -11.17
C ALA A 528 -11.12 24.28 -10.02
N ARG A 529 -12.08 24.43 -9.12
CA ARG A 529 -11.94 25.28 -7.92
C ARG A 529 -10.77 24.83 -7.04
N HIS A 530 -10.69 23.55 -6.69
CA HIS A 530 -9.60 23.03 -5.84
C HIS A 530 -8.24 23.08 -6.53
N TYR A 531 -8.17 22.82 -7.85
CA TYR A 531 -6.92 22.90 -8.59
C TYR A 531 -6.30 24.30 -8.57
N LEU A 532 -7.15 25.32 -8.54
CA LEU A 532 -6.80 26.74 -8.51
C LEU A 532 -6.78 27.34 -7.10
N ASP A 533 -6.99 26.54 -6.04
CA ASP A 533 -6.82 27.00 -4.67
C ASP A 533 -5.32 27.11 -4.33
N PRO A 534 -4.80 28.29 -3.98
CA PRO A 534 -3.39 28.47 -3.64
C PRO A 534 -2.99 27.76 -2.33
N GLN A 535 -3.95 27.35 -1.49
CA GLN A 535 -3.69 26.60 -0.25
C GLN A 535 -3.69 25.09 -0.46
N GLU A 536 -4.04 24.62 -1.66
CA GLU A 536 -4.13 23.19 -1.94
C GLU A 536 -2.75 22.55 -2.03
N GLY A 537 -2.61 21.37 -1.42
CA GLY A 537 -1.35 20.63 -1.39
C GLY A 537 -0.88 20.20 -2.78
N ALA A 538 0.43 20.18 -3.01
CA ALA A 538 1.01 19.80 -4.30
C ALA A 538 0.55 18.41 -4.78
N ARG A 539 0.40 17.44 -3.86
CA ARG A 539 -0.05 16.09 -4.19
C ARG A 539 -1.53 16.03 -4.53
N VAL A 540 -2.38 16.77 -3.82
CA VAL A 540 -3.80 16.90 -4.16
C VAL A 540 -3.96 17.53 -5.55
N ARG A 541 -3.26 18.64 -5.82
CA ARG A 541 -3.24 19.30 -7.14
C ARG A 541 -2.74 18.39 -8.26
N PHE A 542 -1.79 17.49 -7.99
CA PHE A 542 -1.32 16.50 -8.96
C PHE A 542 -2.46 15.58 -9.42
N HIS A 543 -3.24 15.02 -8.49
CA HIS A 543 -4.38 14.18 -8.84
C HIS A 543 -5.51 14.96 -9.53
N LEU A 544 -5.80 16.19 -9.08
CA LEU A 544 -6.79 17.06 -9.72
C LEU A 544 -6.38 17.43 -11.16
N LEU A 545 -5.09 17.67 -11.40
CA LEU A 545 -4.56 17.93 -12.74
C LEU A 545 -4.79 16.71 -13.66
N SER A 546 -4.52 15.50 -13.17
CA SER A 546 -4.79 14.28 -13.93
C SER A 546 -6.28 14.09 -14.23
N ALA A 547 -7.16 14.44 -13.27
CA ALA A 547 -8.61 14.29 -13.42
C ALA A 547 -9.18 15.09 -14.60
N PHE A 548 -8.56 16.21 -15.02
CA PHE A 548 -9.03 16.95 -16.20
C PHE A 548 -9.02 16.13 -17.50
N SER A 549 -8.19 15.08 -17.57
CA SER A 549 -8.14 14.17 -18.73
C SER A 549 -9.42 13.36 -18.95
N LEU A 550 -10.30 13.29 -17.95
CA LEU A 550 -11.58 12.59 -18.05
C LEU A 550 -12.66 13.38 -18.80
N TYR A 551 -12.43 14.68 -19.06
CA TYR A 551 -13.43 15.61 -19.57
C TYR A 551 -13.02 16.19 -20.92
N ASN A 552 -13.98 16.75 -21.66
CA ASN A 552 -13.68 17.39 -22.95
C ASN A 552 -13.01 18.76 -22.74
N ALA A 553 -12.10 19.12 -23.65
CA ALA A 553 -11.28 20.33 -23.52
C ALA A 553 -12.07 21.63 -23.38
N GLY A 554 -13.22 21.75 -24.07
CA GLY A 554 -14.06 22.95 -24.00
C GLY A 554 -14.69 23.15 -22.62
N SER A 555 -15.19 22.06 -22.01
CA SER A 555 -15.74 22.09 -20.65
C SER A 555 -14.67 22.40 -19.60
N VAL A 556 -13.47 21.82 -19.73
CA VAL A 556 -12.34 22.08 -18.83
C VAL A 556 -11.89 23.54 -18.93
N GLU A 557 -11.73 24.06 -20.14
CA GLU A 557 -11.38 25.46 -20.35
C GLU A 557 -12.40 26.40 -19.71
N LYS A 558 -13.69 26.14 -19.92
CA LYS A 558 -14.77 26.94 -19.31
C LYS A 558 -14.72 26.88 -17.78
N ALA A 559 -14.55 25.69 -17.20
CA ALA A 559 -14.53 25.50 -15.75
C ALA A 559 -13.31 26.20 -15.11
N LEU A 560 -12.11 26.03 -15.68
CA LEU A 560 -10.89 26.70 -15.20
C LEU A 560 -11.03 28.22 -15.28
N ARG A 561 -11.54 28.76 -16.39
CA ARG A 561 -11.74 30.21 -16.56
C ARG A 561 -12.80 30.77 -15.61
N SER A 562 -13.81 29.97 -15.26
CA SER A 562 -14.85 30.37 -14.31
C SER A 562 -14.37 30.34 -12.85
N ALA A 563 -13.46 29.41 -12.53
CA ALA A 563 -12.90 29.24 -11.19
C ALA A 563 -11.72 30.19 -10.89
N TRP A 564 -11.04 30.70 -11.91
CA TRP A 564 -9.88 31.59 -11.72
C TRP A 564 -10.31 33.00 -11.31
N ASP A 565 -9.79 33.48 -10.19
CA ASP A 565 -10.05 34.82 -9.64
C ASP A 565 -9.14 35.93 -10.21
N GLY A 566 -8.16 35.56 -11.04
CA GLY A 566 -7.18 36.48 -11.61
C GLY A 566 -5.98 36.79 -10.70
N ILE A 567 -5.91 36.19 -9.50
CA ILE A 567 -4.86 36.45 -8.51
C ILE A 567 -3.75 35.40 -8.61
N TRP A 568 -4.12 34.12 -8.51
CA TRP A 568 -3.19 33.00 -8.60
C TRP A 568 -3.75 31.89 -9.48
N PRO A 569 -2.95 31.28 -10.37
CA PRO A 569 -1.55 31.63 -10.70
C PRO A 569 -1.48 32.94 -11.49
N THR A 570 -0.27 33.38 -11.88
CA THR A 570 -0.11 34.56 -12.75
C THR A 570 -0.89 34.37 -14.05
N ALA A 571 -1.32 35.45 -14.70
CA ALA A 571 -2.06 35.37 -15.96
C ALA A 571 -1.30 34.57 -17.05
N ALA A 572 0.02 34.73 -17.12
CA ALA A 572 0.86 34.00 -18.08
C ALA A 572 0.89 32.49 -17.76
N ASP A 573 1.05 32.14 -16.48
CA ASP A 573 1.07 30.74 -16.03
C ASP A 573 -0.31 30.08 -16.16
N PHE A 574 -1.38 30.82 -15.90
CA PHE A 574 -2.75 30.38 -16.08
C PHE A 574 -3.03 30.01 -17.55
N GLU A 575 -2.79 30.94 -18.47
CA GLU A 575 -3.01 30.71 -19.90
C GLU A 575 -2.12 29.57 -20.44
N SER A 576 -0.86 29.49 -19.98
CA SER A 576 0.05 28.39 -20.30
C SER A 576 -0.50 27.05 -19.82
N SER A 577 -1.02 27.00 -18.59
CA SER A 577 -1.60 25.79 -17.99
C SER A 577 -2.87 25.35 -18.71
N VAL A 578 -3.82 26.25 -18.94
CA VAL A 578 -5.06 25.96 -19.69
C VAL A 578 -4.74 25.42 -21.08
N LYS A 579 -3.82 26.07 -21.80
CA LYS A 579 -3.38 25.62 -23.13
C LYS A 579 -2.78 24.22 -23.08
N ARG A 580 -1.88 23.95 -22.14
CA ARG A 580 -1.23 22.63 -21.98
C ARG A 580 -2.24 21.54 -21.68
N ILE A 581 -3.14 21.77 -20.72
CA ILE A 581 -4.19 20.82 -20.32
C ILE A 581 -5.10 20.52 -21.52
N CYS A 582 -5.64 21.55 -22.16
CA CYS A 582 -6.57 21.38 -23.27
C CYS A 582 -5.92 20.71 -24.49
N ASN A 583 -4.64 20.98 -24.77
CA ASN A 583 -3.92 20.31 -25.86
C ASN A 583 -3.69 18.83 -25.56
N SER A 584 -3.37 18.47 -24.32
CA SER A 584 -3.24 17.07 -23.90
C SER A 584 -4.56 16.32 -24.09
N ILE A 585 -5.69 16.93 -23.68
CA ILE A 585 -7.03 16.36 -23.86
C ILE A 585 -7.35 16.16 -25.35
N ARG A 586 -7.16 17.20 -26.18
CA ARG A 586 -7.43 17.12 -27.63
C ARG A 586 -6.58 16.06 -28.34
N SER A 587 -5.33 15.88 -27.90
CA SER A 587 -4.47 14.81 -28.43
C SER A 587 -5.06 13.44 -28.11
N SER A 588 -5.43 13.21 -26.84
CA SER A 588 -6.06 11.95 -26.42
C SER A 588 -7.40 11.72 -27.13
N ASP A 589 -8.22 12.75 -27.31
CA ASP A 589 -9.49 12.65 -28.06
C ASP A 589 -9.25 12.22 -29.51
N GLY A 590 -8.16 12.70 -30.14
CA GLY A 590 -7.74 12.27 -31.47
C GLY A 590 -7.43 10.77 -31.53
N ASP A 591 -6.68 10.25 -30.56
CA ASP A 591 -6.34 8.83 -30.47
C ASP A 591 -7.61 7.97 -30.27
N LEU A 592 -8.55 8.42 -29.43
CA LEU A 592 -9.83 7.73 -29.21
C LEU A 592 -10.74 7.75 -30.44
N GLN A 593 -10.75 8.84 -31.20
CA GLN A 593 -11.50 8.92 -32.46
C GLN A 593 -10.91 7.99 -33.53
N ALA A 594 -9.58 7.93 -33.63
CA ALA A 594 -8.91 6.98 -34.52
C ALA A 594 -9.25 5.53 -34.13
N LEU A 595 -9.22 5.20 -32.83
CA LEU A 595 -9.59 3.89 -32.32
C LEU A 595 -11.03 3.51 -32.70
N ALA A 596 -11.99 4.43 -32.52
CA ALA A 596 -13.40 4.20 -32.84
C ALA A 596 -13.65 3.96 -34.33
N LYS A 597 -12.84 4.56 -35.22
CA LYS A 597 -12.92 4.39 -36.67
C LYS A 597 -12.11 3.20 -37.19
N GLY A 598 -11.35 2.52 -36.32
CA GLY A 598 -10.42 1.47 -36.73
C GLY A 598 -9.20 1.98 -37.49
N GLU A 599 -8.86 3.26 -37.33
CA GLU A 599 -7.69 3.90 -37.94
C GLU A 599 -6.41 3.65 -37.09
N GLY A 600 -5.24 3.80 -37.72
CA GLY A 600 -3.94 3.62 -37.06
C GLY A 600 -3.42 2.18 -37.06
N SER A 601 -2.19 1.98 -36.56
CA SER A 601 -1.60 0.65 -36.48
C SER A 601 -2.23 -0.17 -35.34
N GLU A 602 -2.22 -1.50 -35.45
CA GLU A 602 -2.69 -2.38 -34.37
C GLU A 602 -1.95 -2.12 -33.05
N LYS A 603 -0.66 -1.79 -33.13
CA LYS A 603 0.16 -1.43 -31.98
C LYS A 603 -0.36 -0.17 -31.29
N ASP A 604 -0.67 0.88 -32.05
CA ASP A 604 -1.15 2.15 -31.50
C ASP A 604 -2.55 1.99 -30.90
N ARG A 605 -3.42 1.22 -31.56
CA ARG A 605 -4.74 0.86 -31.03
C ARG A 605 -4.62 0.08 -29.70
N ALA A 606 -3.72 -0.91 -29.64
CA ALA A 606 -3.47 -1.69 -28.44
C ALA A 606 -2.87 -0.85 -27.29
N LEU A 607 -1.99 0.10 -27.61
CA LEU A 607 -1.43 1.06 -26.64
C LEU A 607 -2.51 1.99 -26.09
N THR A 608 -3.38 2.51 -26.97
CA THR A 608 -4.50 3.38 -26.60
C THR A 608 -5.46 2.69 -25.63
N ILE A 609 -5.80 1.42 -25.90
CA ILE A 609 -6.62 0.60 -24.99
C ILE A 609 -5.87 0.33 -23.68
N SER A 610 -4.60 -0.07 -23.75
CA SER A 610 -3.81 -0.40 -22.55
C SER A 610 -3.63 0.79 -21.60
N HIS A 611 -3.57 2.00 -22.14
CA HIS A 611 -3.53 3.25 -21.36
C HIS A 611 -4.77 3.42 -20.45
N GLN A 612 -5.92 2.89 -20.87
CA GLN A 612 -7.18 3.01 -20.13
C GLN A 612 -7.21 2.20 -18.82
N ARG A 613 -6.26 1.29 -18.58
CA ARG A 613 -6.11 0.61 -17.28
C ARG A 613 -5.73 1.56 -16.13
N ASN A 614 -5.23 2.75 -16.46
CA ASN A 614 -4.87 3.78 -15.51
C ASN A 614 -5.70 5.05 -15.69
N ALA A 615 -6.00 5.43 -16.94
CA ALA A 615 -6.65 6.71 -17.23
C ALA A 615 -8.18 6.67 -17.06
N CYS A 616 -8.81 5.52 -17.27
CA CYS A 616 -10.25 5.31 -17.09
C CYS A 616 -11.14 6.40 -17.75
N ILE A 617 -10.77 6.89 -18.94
CA ILE A 617 -11.42 8.03 -19.59
C ILE A 617 -12.84 7.64 -20.03
N PRO A 618 -13.92 8.31 -19.57
CA PRO A 618 -15.29 7.96 -19.94
C PRO A 618 -15.56 7.98 -21.45
N ALA A 619 -14.89 8.84 -22.21
CA ALA A 619 -15.00 8.92 -23.66
C ALA A 619 -14.38 7.71 -24.39
N ALA A 620 -13.51 6.93 -23.74
CA ALA A 620 -12.88 5.74 -24.32
C ALA A 620 -13.79 4.49 -24.26
N ILE A 621 -14.85 4.52 -23.45
CA ILE A 621 -15.78 3.39 -23.27
C ILE A 621 -16.41 2.98 -24.61
N ASP A 622 -16.98 3.94 -25.33
CA ASP A 622 -17.67 3.67 -26.61
C ASP A 622 -16.71 3.16 -27.71
N PRO A 623 -15.53 3.77 -27.92
CA PRO A 623 -14.49 3.19 -28.79
C PRO A 623 -14.08 1.76 -28.41
N MET A 624 -13.90 1.45 -27.12
CA MET A 624 -13.55 0.09 -26.68
C MET A 624 -14.66 -0.93 -26.96
N PHE A 625 -15.92 -0.55 -26.78
CA PHE A 625 -17.05 -1.40 -27.16
C PHE A 625 -17.18 -1.58 -28.68
N ALA A 626 -16.83 -0.56 -29.48
CA ALA A 626 -16.78 -0.69 -30.94
C ALA A 626 -15.73 -1.73 -31.37
N VAL A 627 -14.55 -1.73 -30.75
CA VAL A 627 -13.52 -2.78 -30.95
C VAL A 627 -14.03 -4.15 -30.51
N LEU A 628 -14.67 -4.23 -29.35
CA LEU A 628 -15.16 -5.49 -28.79
C LEU A 628 -16.23 -6.16 -29.68
N GLY A 629 -17.08 -5.36 -30.31
CA GLY A 629 -18.14 -5.79 -31.23
C GLY A 629 -17.70 -6.02 -32.67
N ASP A 630 -16.49 -5.61 -33.06
CA ASP A 630 -15.96 -5.83 -34.42
C ASP A 630 -15.37 -7.24 -34.54
N GLU A 631 -16.10 -8.16 -35.19
CA GLU A 631 -15.64 -9.53 -35.46
C GLU A 631 -14.39 -9.59 -36.35
N LYS A 632 -14.06 -8.51 -37.07
CA LYS A 632 -12.84 -8.43 -37.90
C LYS A 632 -11.63 -7.93 -37.12
N ALA A 633 -11.82 -7.39 -35.91
CA ALA A 633 -10.71 -6.94 -35.08
C ALA A 633 -9.90 -8.14 -34.57
N PRO A 634 -8.56 -8.02 -34.44
CA PRO A 634 -7.73 -9.08 -33.87
C PRO A 634 -8.21 -9.48 -32.47
N GLU A 635 -8.20 -10.79 -32.19
CA GLU A 635 -8.68 -11.33 -30.91
C GLU A 635 -7.94 -10.71 -29.70
N ASP A 636 -6.61 -10.56 -29.77
CA ASP A 636 -5.82 -9.90 -28.70
C ASP A 636 -6.28 -8.46 -28.44
N LEU A 637 -6.69 -7.73 -29.48
CA LEU A 637 -7.19 -6.37 -29.35
C LEU A 637 -8.56 -6.34 -28.64
N ARG A 638 -9.44 -7.29 -28.97
CA ARG A 638 -10.75 -7.47 -28.32
C ARG A 638 -10.59 -7.88 -26.85
N LEU A 639 -9.65 -8.78 -26.55
CA LEU A 639 -9.29 -9.18 -25.19
C LEU A 639 -8.80 -8.00 -24.35
N LYS A 640 -7.88 -7.18 -24.91
CA LYS A 640 -7.40 -5.96 -24.24
C LYS A 640 -8.53 -4.98 -23.95
N ALA A 641 -9.49 -4.82 -24.88
CA ALA A 641 -10.62 -3.93 -24.69
C ALA A 641 -11.54 -4.43 -23.55
N ALA A 642 -11.85 -5.73 -23.52
CA ALA A 642 -12.60 -6.34 -22.44
C ALA A 642 -11.89 -6.18 -21.09
N GLU A 643 -10.60 -6.52 -21.01
CA GLU A 643 -9.80 -6.38 -19.79
C GLU A 643 -9.75 -4.93 -19.29
N ALA A 644 -9.53 -3.96 -20.20
CA ALA A 644 -9.42 -2.54 -19.87
C ALA A 644 -10.73 -1.98 -19.28
N LEU A 645 -11.89 -2.41 -19.78
CA LEU A 645 -13.20 -2.03 -19.23
C LEU A 645 -13.37 -2.48 -17.76
N GLY A 646 -12.66 -3.54 -17.35
CA GLY A 646 -12.64 -4.00 -15.96
C GLY A 646 -11.93 -3.06 -15.00
N TRP A 647 -11.26 -2.01 -15.51
CA TRP A 647 -10.60 -1.00 -14.69
C TRP A 647 -11.50 0.18 -14.30
N TYR A 648 -12.71 0.24 -14.86
CA TYR A 648 -13.65 1.36 -14.66
C TYR A 648 -14.51 1.18 -13.39
N THR A 649 -13.97 0.56 -12.33
CA THR A 649 -14.73 0.24 -11.10
C THR A 649 -15.19 1.49 -10.33
N HIS A 650 -14.50 2.61 -10.50
CA HIS A 650 -14.87 3.90 -9.92
C HIS A 650 -15.55 4.83 -10.93
N SER A 651 -15.69 4.47 -12.20
CA SER A 651 -16.32 5.35 -13.17
C SER A 651 -17.79 5.59 -12.85
N PHE A 652 -18.28 6.82 -13.04
CA PHE A 652 -19.71 7.12 -12.96
C PHE A 652 -20.54 6.30 -13.98
N ARG A 653 -19.90 5.81 -15.06
CA ARG A 653 -20.49 4.92 -16.08
C ARG A 653 -20.34 3.43 -15.77
N ARG A 654 -19.85 3.03 -14.59
CA ARG A 654 -19.63 1.61 -14.21
C ARG A 654 -20.83 0.72 -14.50
N GLN A 655 -22.03 1.16 -14.09
CA GLN A 655 -23.25 0.37 -14.24
C GLN A 655 -23.62 0.15 -15.71
N GLU A 656 -23.39 1.15 -16.55
CA GLU A 656 -23.59 1.05 -18.00
C GLU A 656 -22.62 0.03 -18.61
N ILE A 657 -21.34 0.09 -18.25
CA ILE A 657 -20.31 -0.85 -18.72
C ILE A 657 -20.71 -2.28 -18.36
N TYR A 658 -21.10 -2.52 -17.10
CA TYR A 658 -21.54 -3.82 -16.63
C TYR A 658 -22.73 -4.36 -17.44
N GLN A 659 -23.76 -3.54 -17.64
CA GLN A 659 -24.95 -3.93 -18.39
C GLN A 659 -24.65 -4.26 -19.86
N ARG A 660 -23.79 -3.46 -20.50
CA ARG A 660 -23.37 -3.67 -21.89
C ARG A 660 -22.58 -4.97 -22.05
N LEU A 661 -21.59 -5.21 -21.18
CA LEU A 661 -20.81 -6.46 -21.18
C LEU A 661 -21.69 -7.68 -20.94
N ASN A 662 -22.61 -7.61 -19.98
CA ASN A 662 -23.52 -8.72 -19.68
C ASN A 662 -24.52 -9.03 -20.83
N GLY A 663 -24.75 -8.05 -21.72
CA GLY A 663 -25.57 -8.23 -22.92
C GLY A 663 -24.83 -8.88 -24.11
N ILE A 664 -23.50 -9.00 -24.05
CA ILE A 664 -22.70 -9.58 -25.12
C ILE A 664 -22.84 -11.11 -25.08
N LYS A 665 -23.34 -11.69 -26.17
CA LYS A 665 -23.36 -13.15 -26.37
C LYS A 665 -22.06 -13.58 -27.03
N VAL A 666 -21.26 -14.33 -26.30
CA VAL A 666 -20.01 -14.93 -26.78
C VAL A 666 -20.12 -16.45 -26.70
N THR A 667 -19.53 -17.12 -27.69
CA THR A 667 -19.29 -18.57 -27.64
C THR A 667 -18.15 -18.86 -26.67
N PRO A 668 -18.07 -20.06 -26.06
CA PRO A 668 -16.96 -20.40 -25.17
C PRO A 668 -15.61 -20.24 -25.89
N ASP A 669 -14.85 -19.23 -25.52
CA ASP A 669 -13.52 -18.89 -26.02
C ASP A 669 -12.79 -17.98 -25.01
N ALA A 670 -11.55 -17.58 -25.32
CA ALA A 670 -10.76 -16.72 -24.44
C ALA A 670 -11.42 -15.36 -24.16
N LEU A 671 -12.24 -14.85 -25.08
CA LEU A 671 -12.94 -13.58 -24.93
C LEU A 671 -14.10 -13.71 -23.95
N ALA A 672 -14.84 -14.81 -23.98
CA ALA A 672 -15.86 -15.11 -22.98
C ALA A 672 -15.29 -15.16 -21.57
N ASP A 673 -14.13 -15.79 -21.40
CA ASP A 673 -13.44 -15.86 -20.11
C ASP A 673 -13.01 -14.48 -19.60
N GLU A 674 -12.46 -13.61 -20.46
CA GLU A 674 -12.06 -12.25 -20.04
C GLU A 674 -13.26 -11.35 -19.77
N ILE A 675 -14.36 -11.46 -20.53
CA ILE A 675 -15.61 -10.75 -20.24
C ILE A 675 -16.15 -11.19 -18.88
N HIS A 676 -16.16 -12.50 -18.60
CA HIS A 676 -16.58 -13.02 -17.31
C HIS A 676 -15.71 -12.46 -16.17
N ARG A 677 -14.37 -12.51 -16.30
CA ARG A 677 -13.43 -11.87 -15.35
C ARG A 677 -13.74 -10.40 -15.13
N THR A 678 -14.00 -9.67 -16.21
CA THR A 678 -14.29 -8.24 -16.19
C THR A 678 -15.58 -7.94 -15.44
N LEU A 679 -16.65 -8.69 -15.69
CA LEU A 679 -17.92 -8.55 -14.96
C LEU A 679 -17.72 -8.76 -13.46
N ARG A 680 -16.95 -9.79 -13.06
CA ARG A 680 -16.65 -10.06 -11.65
C ARG A 680 -15.85 -8.92 -10.99
N ARG A 681 -14.90 -8.30 -11.72
CA ARG A 681 -14.16 -7.13 -11.22
C ARG A 681 -15.07 -5.93 -10.97
N LEU A 682 -15.99 -5.65 -11.89
CA LEU A 682 -16.94 -4.53 -11.77
C LEU A 682 -17.96 -4.75 -10.64
N GLU A 683 -18.42 -5.99 -10.45
CA GLU A 683 -19.38 -6.38 -9.41
C GLU A 683 -18.80 -6.23 -7.99
N ASP A 684 -17.58 -6.73 -7.78
CA ASP A 684 -16.93 -6.71 -6.46
C ASP A 684 -16.33 -5.34 -6.08
N ASN A 685 -16.44 -4.33 -6.98
CA ASN A 685 -15.71 -3.06 -6.88
C ASN A 685 -14.21 -3.31 -6.60
N ALA A 686 -13.63 -4.18 -7.42
CA ALA A 686 -12.40 -4.94 -7.17
C ALA A 686 -11.10 -4.13 -7.00
N HIS A 687 -11.13 -2.81 -7.17
CA HIS A 687 -9.92 -1.99 -7.11
C HIS A 687 -9.50 -1.68 -5.69
N THR A 688 -8.19 -1.84 -5.46
CA THR A 688 -7.55 -1.58 -4.18
C THR A 688 -7.49 -0.09 -3.85
N LYS A 689 -7.48 0.18 -2.55
CA LYS A 689 -7.53 1.51 -1.92
C LYS A 689 -6.45 2.50 -2.36
#